data_AF-A0A2A4NLX7-F1
#
_entry.id   AF-A0A2A4NLX7-F1
#
_cell.length_a   1.000
_cell.length_b   1.000
_cell.length_c   1.000
_cell.angle_alpha   90.00
_cell.angle_beta   90.00
_cell.angle_gamma   90.00
#
_symmetry.space_group_name_H-M   'P 1'
#
loop_
_entity.id
_entity.type
_entity.pdbx_description
1 polymer ?
#
loop_
_entity_poly.entity_id
_entity_poly.type
_entity_poly.pdbx_seq_one_letter_code
_entity_poly.pdbx_strand_id
1 'polypeptide(L)'
;MCNWIKWVWPGIFATIFLTAIAMLVQSKNIENDLTAKATGELSEQYSWASVELDGRDLTLTGLAPSQEAQQTALKLADDAYDVRIANNASTLIPIADPYKLSALKDGNTVILSGFVPSEAVRVEQIATAKAMAPNADIIDKMSIARGAPAGFAALSAFAIGQLKGLGDGKATTENLGISVSGRAVDFASYDRAISSLGGILPSKGKVVSLNILPPMLKPYILSAVKNTDSVSISGYYPDDATRSLLIDVAKNAVSTGTVNADLKNAHGQPDGFADLATFTFKQLKSLKSDAEVSAKFTLEDNEISISGRALDDAQYKQVKAALAGKLPANGKVVLAEILAPIKVSEPKISPYSVSAFKSKTSVVLNGYYPDEETHERLVAAAKKVMPKGNIVDNLVLGMGSISAFGDLGVKTISQLSRFSTGFVQVKDTSIKIRGTAKSAKIYDVAIAAAAGSFPANGKVTDVQINRYKASPFLFSATKKDGSVKLGGHVSNAKDETTIIAYAHGQNKKGSNRASLDIVNGEPNNVNWPKAMEVAVFGVNQLVTGKATLSDTSYSITGKALTDASYELAVNTGKTILSNGIQSVNVKVSRPPISPYKWQYSRTGESRKAALSGHVPSGKLANDNEKQIADALGTDAKIYNVLKIGSGNPRGFAAATSVAINTASRLVDGSATIVDTDLFVKGEALTQNAAIETRRQIENSLPPGFIGKHEITVRKAPEIKDCSTEISKVFVSNSIKFEIASDKINDVSRGLLDHLAAVSKACRYSQLTIEGHTDADGGEAYNLELSEARAKTVRSYLAFNGYLLGNLQTAGYGESKPIAPNDTQAGKALNRRINIFVNKN
;
A
#
# COMPACT_ATOMS: atom_id res chain seq x y z
N MET A 1 -27.39 -125.71 12.51
CA MET A 1 -27.64 -126.21 11.13
C MET A 1 -26.33 -126.10 10.32
N CYS A 2 -26.06 -127.10 9.46
CA CYS A 2 -24.90 -127.37 8.56
C CYS A 2 -24.56 -126.27 7.51
N ASN A 3 -23.65 -126.47 6.52
CA ASN A 3 -22.16 -126.52 6.43
C ASN A 3 -21.76 -126.21 4.94
N TRP A 4 -20.94 -125.18 4.66
CA TRP A 4 -20.78 -124.46 3.36
C TRP A 4 -19.51 -124.78 2.53
N ILE A 5 -18.64 -125.66 3.00
CA ILE A 5 -17.26 -125.81 2.52
C ILE A 5 -17.10 -126.33 1.06
N LYS A 6 -18.11 -126.97 0.46
CA LYS A 6 -17.95 -127.64 -0.86
C LYS A 6 -17.87 -126.72 -2.08
N TRP A 7 -18.16 -125.42 -1.96
CA TRP A 7 -18.21 -124.49 -3.09
C TRP A 7 -17.06 -123.49 -3.17
N VAL A 8 -16.16 -123.48 -2.18
CA VAL A 8 -15.15 -122.44 -2.01
C VAL A 8 -13.89 -122.69 -2.86
N TRP A 9 -13.43 -123.94 -2.90
CA TRP A 9 -12.12 -124.28 -3.48
C TRP A 9 -11.99 -124.09 -5.00
N PRO A 10 -12.97 -124.47 -5.85
CA PRO A 10 -12.87 -124.25 -7.30
C PRO A 10 -12.88 -122.76 -7.67
N GLY A 11 -13.63 -121.95 -6.92
CA GLY A 11 -13.66 -120.50 -7.10
C GLY A 11 -12.29 -119.86 -6.86
N ILE A 12 -11.54 -120.34 -5.86
CA ILE A 12 -10.22 -119.78 -5.52
C ILE A 12 -9.22 -119.97 -6.67
N PHE A 13 -9.12 -121.16 -7.26
CA PHE A 13 -8.10 -121.43 -8.29
C PHE A 13 -8.34 -120.67 -9.60
N ALA A 14 -9.60 -120.59 -10.05
CA ALA A 14 -9.95 -119.83 -11.25
C ALA A 14 -9.64 -118.34 -11.06
N THR A 15 -9.88 -117.82 -9.86
CA THR A 15 -9.56 -116.44 -9.51
C THR A 15 -8.05 -116.19 -9.62
N ILE A 16 -7.21 -117.05 -9.02
CA ILE A 16 -5.74 -116.90 -9.04
C ILE A 16 -5.18 -116.88 -10.46
N PHE A 17 -5.61 -117.79 -11.34
CA PHE A 17 -5.10 -117.88 -12.71
C PHE A 17 -5.47 -116.66 -13.55
N LEU A 18 -6.73 -116.21 -13.46
CA LEU A 18 -7.18 -114.99 -14.14
C LEU A 18 -6.49 -113.74 -13.58
N THR A 19 -6.21 -113.68 -12.28
CA THR A 19 -5.42 -112.60 -11.69
C THR A 19 -3.99 -112.55 -12.23
N ALA A 20 -3.32 -113.71 -12.41
CA ALA A 20 -1.95 -113.75 -12.92
C ALA A 20 -1.84 -113.26 -14.38
N ILE A 21 -2.78 -113.63 -15.25
CA ILE A 21 -2.81 -113.13 -16.64
C ILE A 21 -3.13 -111.63 -16.67
N ALA A 22 -4.07 -111.17 -15.84
CA ALA A 22 -4.40 -109.75 -15.73
C ALA A 22 -3.19 -108.92 -15.28
N MET A 23 -2.39 -109.42 -14.34
CA MET A 23 -1.16 -108.74 -13.89
C MET A 23 -0.12 -108.60 -15.00
N LEU A 24 0.10 -109.64 -15.81
CA LEU A 24 1.09 -109.61 -16.91
C LEU A 24 0.69 -108.69 -18.07
N VAL A 25 -0.61 -108.57 -18.36
CA VAL A 25 -1.09 -107.72 -19.45
C VAL A 25 -1.21 -106.25 -19.01
N GLN A 26 -1.58 -106.00 -17.75
CA GLN A 26 -1.72 -104.63 -17.27
C GLN A 26 -0.40 -103.94 -16.97
N SER A 27 0.68 -104.65 -16.60
CA SER A 27 1.94 -104.01 -16.18
C SER A 27 2.52 -103.07 -17.23
N LYS A 28 2.61 -103.51 -18.50
CA LYS A 28 3.20 -102.72 -19.59
C LYS A 28 2.35 -101.51 -20.01
N ASN A 29 1.03 -101.59 -19.86
CA ASN A 29 0.14 -100.47 -20.12
C ASN A 29 0.22 -99.44 -19.00
N ILE A 30 0.38 -99.88 -17.75
CA ILE A 30 0.57 -99.02 -16.59
C ILE A 30 1.91 -98.27 -16.69
N GLU A 31 3.00 -98.95 -17.07
CA GLU A 31 4.32 -98.32 -17.28
C GLU A 31 4.27 -97.20 -18.33
N ASN A 32 3.65 -97.44 -19.48
CA ASN A 32 3.55 -96.44 -20.55
C ASN A 32 2.66 -95.24 -20.16
N ASP A 33 1.54 -95.48 -19.48
CA ASP A 33 0.64 -94.42 -19.02
C ASP A 33 1.30 -93.56 -17.93
N LEU A 34 1.99 -94.19 -16.98
CA LEU A 34 2.75 -93.49 -15.93
C LEU A 34 3.91 -92.70 -16.55
N THR A 35 4.62 -93.24 -17.53
CA THR A 35 5.73 -92.54 -18.22
C THR A 35 5.24 -91.31 -18.98
N ALA A 36 4.14 -91.43 -19.73
CA ALA A 36 3.59 -90.31 -20.48
C ALA A 36 3.10 -89.17 -19.57
N LYS A 37 2.43 -89.51 -18.46
CA LYS A 37 1.97 -88.52 -17.46
C LYS A 37 3.14 -87.87 -16.73
N ALA A 38 4.05 -88.67 -16.19
CA ALA A 38 5.22 -88.18 -15.46
C ALA A 38 6.10 -87.28 -16.33
N THR A 39 6.32 -87.64 -17.60
CA THR A 39 7.12 -86.81 -18.52
C THR A 39 6.39 -85.52 -18.89
N GLY A 40 5.07 -85.57 -19.12
CA GLY A 40 4.27 -84.38 -19.44
C GLY A 40 4.29 -83.35 -18.32
N GLU A 41 3.92 -83.74 -17.10
CA GLU A 41 3.85 -82.82 -15.96
C GLU A 41 5.23 -82.33 -15.49
N LEU A 42 6.26 -83.20 -15.49
CA LEU A 42 7.62 -82.73 -15.17
C LEU A 42 8.15 -81.76 -16.22
N SER A 43 7.88 -81.98 -17.51
CA SER A 43 8.41 -81.11 -18.56
C SER A 43 7.83 -79.69 -18.52
N GLU A 44 6.60 -79.52 -18.01
CA GLU A 44 5.98 -78.20 -17.82
C GLU A 44 6.64 -77.38 -16.71
N GLN A 45 7.01 -78.00 -15.58
CA GLN A 45 7.58 -77.28 -14.42
C GLN A 45 9.12 -77.33 -14.36
N TYR A 46 9.71 -78.40 -14.88
CA TYR A 46 11.14 -78.67 -14.84
C TYR A 46 11.61 -79.15 -16.22
N SER A 47 11.73 -78.21 -17.16
CA SER A 47 12.12 -78.49 -18.56
C SER A 47 13.48 -79.19 -18.74
N TRP A 48 14.34 -79.19 -17.72
CA TRP A 48 15.61 -79.90 -17.71
C TRP A 48 15.49 -81.38 -17.33
N ALA A 49 14.39 -81.76 -16.70
CA ALA A 49 14.17 -83.07 -16.11
C ALA A 49 13.49 -84.01 -17.10
N SER A 50 13.98 -85.23 -17.17
CA SER A 50 13.38 -86.32 -17.95
C SER A 50 13.25 -87.55 -17.06
N VAL A 51 12.25 -88.37 -17.32
CA VAL A 51 11.92 -89.51 -16.45
C VAL A 51 11.92 -90.80 -17.27
N GLU A 52 12.52 -91.84 -16.72
CA GLU A 52 12.47 -93.20 -17.24
C GLU A 52 11.87 -94.13 -16.17
N LEU A 53 10.96 -95.02 -16.53
CA LEU A 53 10.24 -95.92 -15.61
C LEU A 53 10.47 -97.38 -15.99
N ASP A 54 10.78 -98.21 -14.99
CA ASP A 54 10.83 -99.68 -15.09
C ASP A 54 9.85 -100.27 -14.06
N GLY A 55 8.72 -100.82 -14.53
CA GLY A 55 7.60 -101.18 -13.65
C GLY A 55 6.98 -99.98 -12.94
N ARG A 56 7.26 -99.87 -11.63
CA ARG A 56 6.88 -98.72 -10.77
C ARG A 56 8.11 -97.99 -10.21
N ASP A 57 9.30 -98.25 -10.71
CA ASP A 57 10.54 -97.61 -10.25
C ASP A 57 10.91 -96.49 -11.23
N LEU A 58 11.03 -95.27 -10.71
CA LEU A 58 11.25 -94.06 -11.47
C LEU A 58 12.73 -93.66 -11.42
N THR A 59 13.32 -93.30 -12.55
CA THR A 59 14.67 -92.73 -12.63
C THR A 59 14.62 -91.34 -13.27
N LEU A 60 14.99 -90.33 -12.49
CA LEU A 60 15.10 -88.95 -12.95
C LEU A 60 16.46 -88.72 -13.62
N THR A 61 16.46 -88.27 -14.87
CA THR A 61 17.65 -87.92 -15.66
C THR A 61 17.58 -86.45 -16.10
N GLY A 62 18.70 -85.92 -16.61
CA GLY A 62 18.76 -84.53 -17.12
C GLY A 62 19.84 -83.67 -16.45
N LEU A 63 19.96 -82.42 -16.89
CA LEU A 63 20.95 -81.44 -16.41
C LEU A 63 20.30 -80.41 -15.50
N ALA A 64 20.33 -80.67 -14.20
CA ALA A 64 19.64 -79.86 -13.22
C ALA A 64 20.36 -78.54 -12.90
N PRO A 65 19.61 -77.44 -12.70
CA PRO A 65 20.17 -76.13 -12.35
C PRO A 65 20.68 -76.04 -10.91
N SER A 66 20.11 -76.84 -10.00
CA SER A 66 20.54 -76.90 -8.60
C SER A 66 20.22 -78.27 -7.98
N GLN A 67 20.90 -78.60 -6.88
CA GLN A 67 20.63 -79.83 -6.14
C GLN A 67 19.23 -79.82 -5.53
N GLU A 68 18.72 -78.65 -5.16
CA GLU A 68 17.35 -78.46 -4.69
C GLU A 68 16.34 -78.73 -5.81
N ALA A 69 16.58 -78.24 -7.03
CA ALA A 69 15.73 -78.56 -8.17
C ALA A 69 15.71 -80.06 -8.46
N GLN A 70 16.84 -80.77 -8.32
CA GLN A 70 16.87 -82.23 -8.41
C GLN A 70 15.97 -82.89 -7.39
N GLN A 71 16.07 -82.46 -6.13
CA GLN A 71 15.30 -83.04 -5.04
C GLN A 71 13.80 -82.76 -5.18
N THR A 72 13.43 -81.53 -5.55
CA THR A 72 12.03 -81.16 -5.71
C THR A 72 11.41 -81.82 -6.95
N ALA A 73 12.13 -81.91 -8.06
CA ALA A 73 11.65 -82.63 -9.25
C ALA A 73 11.53 -84.14 -8.97
N LEU A 74 12.49 -84.73 -8.25
CA LEU A 74 12.44 -86.13 -7.85
C LEU A 74 11.26 -86.38 -6.90
N LYS A 75 11.05 -85.49 -5.92
CA LYS A 75 9.94 -85.59 -4.98
C LYS A 75 8.59 -85.40 -5.65
N LEU A 76 8.47 -84.44 -6.58
CA LEU A 76 7.25 -84.27 -7.36
C LEU A 76 6.95 -85.54 -8.17
N ALA A 77 7.98 -86.14 -8.77
CA ALA A 77 7.85 -87.39 -9.49
C ALA A 77 7.48 -88.58 -8.57
N ASP A 78 7.96 -88.59 -7.33
CA ASP A 78 7.66 -89.59 -6.30
C ASP A 78 6.20 -89.49 -5.81
N ASP A 79 5.79 -88.28 -5.40
CA ASP A 79 4.49 -87.99 -4.77
C ASP A 79 3.32 -88.11 -5.75
N ALA A 80 3.50 -87.74 -7.02
CA ALA A 80 2.39 -87.65 -7.98
C ALA A 80 1.90 -89.01 -8.52
N TYR A 81 2.77 -90.03 -8.52
CA TYR A 81 2.52 -91.26 -9.29
C TYR A 81 2.56 -92.55 -8.46
N ASP A 82 2.63 -92.43 -7.13
CA ASP A 82 2.70 -93.56 -6.20
C ASP A 82 3.78 -94.56 -6.65
N VAL A 83 4.97 -94.07 -7.02
CA VAL A 83 6.05 -94.93 -7.50
C VAL A 83 6.66 -95.70 -6.32
N ARG A 84 7.18 -96.90 -6.57
CA ARG A 84 7.71 -97.77 -5.51
C ARG A 84 9.07 -97.29 -5.03
N ILE A 85 9.90 -96.81 -5.96
CA ILE A 85 11.25 -96.30 -5.72
C ILE A 85 11.49 -95.14 -6.71
N ALA A 86 11.99 -94.00 -6.23
CA ALA A 86 12.44 -92.89 -7.07
C ALA A 86 13.96 -92.70 -6.97
N ASN A 87 14.68 -92.97 -8.05
CA ASN A 87 16.13 -92.84 -8.19
C ASN A 87 16.50 -91.55 -8.91
N ASN A 88 17.55 -90.87 -8.44
CA ASN A 88 18.09 -89.69 -9.10
C ASN A 88 19.38 -90.02 -9.87
N ALA A 89 19.30 -90.02 -11.19
CA ALA A 89 20.44 -90.14 -12.11
C ALA A 89 20.74 -88.83 -12.85
N SER A 90 20.12 -87.72 -12.45
CA SER A 90 20.37 -86.42 -13.05
C SER A 90 21.72 -85.85 -12.61
N THR A 91 22.36 -85.09 -13.50
CA THR A 91 23.63 -84.41 -13.22
C THR A 91 23.40 -82.91 -13.09
N LEU A 92 24.27 -82.21 -12.37
CA LEU A 92 24.14 -80.76 -12.21
C LEU A 92 24.89 -80.03 -13.32
N ILE A 93 24.32 -78.93 -13.81
CA ILE A 93 25.01 -78.03 -14.75
C ILE A 93 26.38 -77.61 -14.18
N PRO A 94 27.47 -77.53 -14.97
CA PRO A 94 28.79 -77.12 -14.46
C PRO A 94 28.74 -75.77 -13.72
N ILE A 95 29.47 -75.65 -12.60
CA ILE A 95 29.63 -74.37 -11.90
C ILE A 95 30.75 -73.57 -12.56
N ALA A 96 30.51 -72.29 -12.86
CA ALA A 96 31.54 -71.38 -13.36
C ALA A 96 31.98 -70.43 -12.24
N ASP A 97 33.29 -70.39 -11.96
CA ASP A 97 33.92 -69.44 -11.05
C ASP A 97 35.30 -69.03 -11.64
N PRO A 98 35.54 -67.74 -11.96
CA PRO A 98 34.59 -66.64 -11.87
C PRO A 98 33.47 -66.76 -12.91
N TYR A 99 32.28 -66.29 -12.55
CA TYR A 99 31.13 -66.32 -13.46
C TYR A 99 31.22 -65.15 -14.44
N LYS A 100 31.45 -65.39 -15.72
CA LYS A 100 31.83 -64.36 -16.70
C LYS A 100 31.04 -64.38 -17.99
N LEU A 101 30.60 -63.20 -18.44
CA LEU A 101 30.03 -62.96 -19.76
C LEU A 101 30.75 -61.78 -20.43
N SER A 102 31.06 -61.89 -21.72
CA SER A 102 31.70 -60.84 -22.50
C SER A 102 30.99 -60.62 -23.84
N ALA A 103 30.81 -59.35 -24.19
CA ALA A 103 30.39 -58.89 -25.50
C ALA A 103 31.52 -58.08 -26.14
N LEU A 104 31.95 -58.49 -27.33
CA LEU A 104 32.92 -57.77 -28.15
C LEU A 104 32.21 -57.23 -29.39
N LYS A 105 32.22 -55.92 -29.57
CA LYS A 105 31.79 -55.23 -30.78
C LYS A 105 33.04 -54.81 -31.56
N ASP A 106 33.15 -55.31 -32.78
CA ASP A 106 34.23 -55.00 -33.72
C ASP A 106 33.58 -54.63 -35.06
N GLY A 107 33.60 -53.34 -35.39
CA GLY A 107 32.82 -52.78 -36.50
C GLY A 107 31.34 -53.17 -36.47
N ASN A 108 30.93 -54.00 -37.44
CA ASN A 108 29.54 -54.46 -37.61
C ASN A 108 29.27 -55.88 -37.07
N THR A 109 30.18 -56.45 -36.26
CA THR A 109 29.98 -57.78 -35.64
C THR A 109 29.93 -57.65 -34.12
N VAL A 110 29.03 -58.38 -33.47
CA VAL A 110 28.96 -58.49 -32.00
C VAL A 110 29.09 -59.96 -31.60
N ILE A 111 30.14 -60.28 -30.83
CA ILE A 111 30.40 -61.63 -30.33
C ILE A 111 30.04 -61.70 -28.85
N LEU A 112 29.07 -62.54 -28.51
CA LEU A 112 28.72 -62.87 -27.11
C LEU A 112 29.42 -64.16 -26.71
N SER A 113 30.07 -64.18 -25.56
CA SER A 113 30.83 -65.35 -25.07
C SER A 113 30.84 -65.43 -23.55
N GLY A 114 30.97 -66.64 -23.00
CA GLY A 114 30.97 -66.88 -21.56
C GLY A 114 29.73 -67.64 -21.10
N PHE A 115 29.28 -67.38 -19.88
CA PHE A 115 28.27 -68.19 -19.21
C PHE A 115 26.95 -67.46 -18.94
N VAL A 116 25.83 -68.16 -19.06
CA VAL A 116 24.46 -67.68 -18.74
C VAL A 116 23.73 -68.68 -17.85
N PRO A 117 22.90 -68.23 -16.87
CA PRO A 117 22.33 -69.12 -15.87
C PRO A 117 21.17 -70.00 -16.40
N SER A 118 20.56 -69.61 -17.52
CA SER A 118 19.47 -70.35 -18.16
C SER A 118 19.36 -69.97 -19.64
N GLU A 119 18.63 -70.78 -20.41
CA GLU A 119 18.35 -70.51 -21.82
C GLU A 119 17.52 -69.23 -22.01
N ALA A 120 16.60 -68.93 -21.10
CA ALA A 120 15.82 -67.68 -21.12
C ALA A 120 16.73 -66.44 -21.04
N VAL A 121 17.74 -66.48 -20.15
CA VAL A 121 18.72 -65.38 -20.05
C VAL A 121 19.60 -65.32 -21.30
N ARG A 122 19.98 -66.45 -21.89
CA ARG A 122 20.72 -66.49 -23.15
C ARG A 122 20.01 -65.69 -24.25
N VAL A 123 18.72 -65.95 -24.44
CA VAL A 123 17.86 -65.26 -25.42
C VAL A 123 17.78 -63.76 -25.10
N GLU A 124 17.65 -63.39 -23.82
CA GLU A 124 17.62 -62.00 -23.36
C GLU A 124 18.93 -61.25 -23.70
N GLN A 125 20.09 -61.87 -23.48
CA GLN A 125 21.39 -61.24 -23.80
C GLN A 125 21.57 -61.05 -25.32
N ILE A 126 21.12 -62.02 -26.14
CA ILE A 126 21.12 -61.91 -27.60
C ILE A 126 20.21 -60.76 -28.06
N ALA A 127 18.99 -60.69 -27.52
CA ALA A 127 18.05 -59.60 -27.82
C ALA A 127 18.63 -58.23 -27.43
N THR A 128 19.30 -58.14 -26.29
CA THR A 128 19.99 -56.93 -25.83
C THR A 128 21.11 -56.52 -26.79
N ALA A 129 21.93 -57.48 -27.25
CA ALA A 129 22.98 -57.22 -28.22
C ALA A 129 22.42 -56.73 -29.57
N LYS A 130 21.31 -57.33 -30.05
CA LYS A 130 20.62 -56.90 -31.27
C LYS A 130 20.00 -55.51 -31.13
N ALA A 131 19.41 -55.19 -29.98
CA ALA A 131 18.86 -53.85 -29.71
C ALA A 131 19.97 -52.78 -29.62
N MET A 132 21.15 -53.16 -29.10
CA MET A 132 22.32 -52.29 -29.01
C MET A 132 22.91 -51.98 -30.39
N ALA A 133 23.00 -52.99 -31.27
CA ALA A 133 23.48 -52.85 -32.64
C ALA A 133 22.54 -53.55 -33.64
N PRO A 134 21.46 -52.87 -34.09
CA PRO A 134 20.44 -53.47 -34.96
C PRO A 134 20.99 -54.02 -36.26
N ASN A 135 22.01 -53.35 -36.82
CA ASN A 135 22.61 -53.70 -38.10
C ASN A 135 23.80 -54.67 -37.98
N ALA A 136 24.18 -55.07 -36.77
CA ALA A 136 25.31 -55.95 -36.55
C ALA A 136 24.94 -57.43 -36.67
N ASP A 137 25.91 -58.23 -37.09
CA ASP A 137 25.87 -59.68 -37.07
C ASP A 137 26.16 -60.18 -35.65
N ILE A 138 25.21 -60.88 -35.03
CA ILE A 138 25.34 -61.38 -33.65
C ILE A 138 25.87 -62.82 -33.69
N ILE A 139 27.07 -63.03 -33.15
CA ILE A 139 27.68 -64.36 -33.02
C ILE A 139 27.55 -64.80 -31.56
N ASP A 140 26.72 -65.82 -31.33
CA ASP A 140 26.51 -66.39 -30.00
C ASP A 140 27.47 -67.57 -29.72
N LYS A 141 28.35 -67.38 -28.73
CA LYS A 141 29.27 -68.39 -28.18
C LYS A 141 29.07 -68.58 -26.67
N MET A 142 27.87 -68.30 -26.15
CA MET A 142 27.54 -68.48 -24.74
C MET A 142 27.27 -69.95 -24.41
N SER A 143 27.45 -70.33 -23.14
CA SER A 143 27.13 -71.66 -22.61
C SER A 143 26.39 -71.56 -21.29
N ILE A 144 25.54 -72.55 -20.97
CA ILE A 144 24.77 -72.53 -19.72
C ILE A 144 25.65 -73.04 -18.56
N ALA A 145 25.74 -72.28 -17.46
CA ALA A 145 26.45 -72.69 -16.24
C ALA A 145 25.73 -72.21 -14.98
N ARG A 146 25.99 -72.85 -13.83
CA ARG A 146 25.51 -72.38 -12.51
C ARG A 146 26.59 -71.56 -11.80
N GLY A 147 26.22 -70.85 -10.74
CA GLY A 147 27.14 -69.97 -9.99
C GLY A 147 27.00 -68.49 -10.30
N ALA A 148 26.03 -68.10 -11.14
CA ALA A 148 25.72 -66.70 -11.40
C ALA A 148 25.25 -66.01 -10.11
N PRO A 149 25.88 -64.90 -9.67
CA PRO A 149 25.39 -64.15 -8.53
C PRO A 149 24.03 -63.52 -8.81
N ALA A 150 23.25 -63.25 -7.76
CA ALA A 150 21.94 -62.62 -7.90
C ALA A 150 22.05 -61.29 -8.67
N GLY A 151 21.27 -61.19 -9.77
CA GLY A 151 21.25 -60.00 -10.62
C GLY A 151 22.35 -59.91 -11.69
N PHE A 152 23.16 -60.96 -11.87
CA PHE A 152 24.16 -61.07 -12.95
C PHE A 152 23.59 -60.83 -14.35
N ALA A 153 22.41 -61.38 -14.65
CA ALA A 153 21.76 -61.28 -15.96
C ALA A 153 21.43 -59.82 -16.33
N ALA A 154 20.80 -59.09 -15.40
CA ALA A 154 20.46 -57.68 -15.59
C ALA A 154 21.71 -56.79 -15.71
N LEU A 155 22.73 -57.08 -14.89
CA LEU A 155 24.00 -56.36 -14.93
C LEU A 155 24.74 -56.61 -16.27
N SER A 156 24.68 -57.83 -16.77
CA SER A 156 25.25 -58.22 -18.06
C SER A 156 24.55 -57.57 -19.25
N ALA A 157 23.21 -57.54 -19.25
CA ALA A 157 22.45 -56.85 -20.28
C ALA A 157 22.77 -55.35 -20.29
N PHE A 158 22.87 -54.74 -19.11
CA PHE A 158 23.29 -53.36 -18.97
C PHE A 158 24.70 -53.12 -19.53
N ALA A 159 25.66 -54.00 -19.24
CA ALA A 159 27.03 -53.91 -19.75
C ALA A 159 27.08 -53.99 -21.28
N ILE A 160 26.35 -54.93 -21.89
CA ILE A 160 26.23 -55.06 -23.35
C ILE A 160 25.65 -53.77 -23.96
N GLY A 161 24.63 -53.20 -23.31
CA GLY A 161 24.01 -51.94 -23.74
C GLY A 161 24.98 -50.76 -23.80
N GLN A 162 26.06 -50.77 -23.01
CA GLN A 162 27.07 -49.69 -23.03
C GLN A 162 27.89 -49.63 -24.32
N LEU A 163 27.87 -50.70 -25.13
CA LEU A 163 28.51 -50.70 -26.44
C LEU A 163 27.74 -49.86 -27.48
N LYS A 164 26.53 -49.37 -27.13
CA LYS A 164 25.73 -48.50 -28.00
C LYS A 164 26.43 -47.16 -28.22
N GLY A 165 26.81 -46.88 -29.47
CA GLY A 165 27.51 -45.65 -29.85
C GLY A 165 29.03 -45.70 -29.67
N LEU A 166 29.58 -46.86 -29.30
CA LEU A 166 31.01 -47.13 -29.50
C LEU A 166 31.22 -47.70 -30.90
N GLY A 167 32.29 -47.32 -31.60
CA GLY A 167 32.68 -47.90 -32.88
C GLY A 167 33.10 -49.34 -32.65
N ASP A 168 34.27 -49.50 -32.02
CA ASP A 168 34.76 -50.76 -31.47
C ASP A 168 34.70 -50.70 -29.94
N GLY A 169 34.35 -51.81 -29.30
CA GLY A 169 34.28 -51.87 -27.85
C GLY A 169 34.05 -53.26 -27.29
N LYS A 170 34.39 -53.42 -26.01
CA LYS A 170 34.24 -54.67 -25.26
C LYS A 170 33.59 -54.36 -23.92
N ALA A 171 32.53 -55.10 -23.62
CA ALA A 171 31.88 -55.11 -22.32
C ALA A 171 32.07 -56.50 -21.71
N THR A 172 32.46 -56.55 -20.44
CA THR A 172 32.66 -57.81 -19.72
C THR A 172 32.03 -57.69 -18.35
N THR A 173 31.20 -58.66 -18.00
CA THR A 173 30.63 -58.81 -16.66
C THR A 173 31.25 -60.04 -16.03
N GLU A 174 31.95 -59.86 -14.93
CA GLU A 174 32.58 -60.91 -14.15
C GLU A 174 32.08 -60.83 -12.72
N ASN A 175 31.34 -61.85 -12.29
CA ASN A 175 30.51 -61.80 -11.09
C ASN A 175 29.63 -60.53 -11.10
N LEU A 176 29.75 -59.64 -10.12
CA LEU A 176 29.04 -58.35 -10.11
C LEU A 176 29.94 -57.16 -10.52
N GLY A 177 31.02 -57.42 -11.25
CA GLY A 177 31.93 -56.41 -11.78
C GLY A 177 31.77 -56.20 -13.30
N ILE A 178 31.68 -54.95 -13.75
CA ILE A 178 31.64 -54.59 -15.18
C ILE A 178 32.97 -53.96 -15.58
N SER A 179 33.52 -54.38 -16.71
CA SER A 179 34.58 -53.69 -17.43
C SER A 179 34.11 -53.28 -18.83
N VAL A 180 34.21 -52.00 -19.18
CA VAL A 180 33.88 -51.48 -20.52
C VAL A 180 35.06 -50.74 -21.11
N SER A 181 35.41 -51.08 -22.34
CA SER A 181 36.42 -50.37 -23.13
C SER A 181 35.94 -50.14 -24.55
N GLY A 182 36.39 -49.07 -25.21
CA GLY A 182 36.07 -48.83 -26.61
C GLY A 182 36.25 -47.38 -27.03
N ARG A 183 35.98 -47.05 -28.29
CA ARG A 183 36.04 -45.67 -28.79
C ARG A 183 34.65 -45.18 -29.14
N ALA A 184 34.25 -44.03 -28.61
CA ALA A 184 32.97 -43.42 -28.98
C ALA A 184 33.00 -42.89 -30.42
N VAL A 185 31.88 -43.03 -31.14
CA VAL A 185 31.75 -42.49 -32.52
C VAL A 185 31.48 -40.98 -32.53
N ASP A 186 30.95 -40.46 -31.43
CA ASP A 186 30.64 -39.04 -31.22
C ASP A 186 30.66 -38.69 -29.72
N PHE A 187 30.61 -37.39 -29.41
CA PHE A 187 30.62 -36.91 -28.02
C PHE A 187 29.37 -37.32 -27.23
N ALA A 188 28.19 -37.33 -27.87
CA ALA A 188 26.95 -37.73 -27.20
C ALA A 188 27.00 -39.19 -26.73
N SER A 189 27.70 -40.04 -27.48
CA SER A 189 27.92 -41.44 -27.16
C SER A 189 29.00 -41.64 -26.10
N TYR A 190 30.06 -40.82 -26.14
CA TYR A 190 31.06 -40.77 -25.08
C TYR A 190 30.42 -40.39 -23.73
N ASP A 191 29.72 -39.25 -23.68
CA ASP A 191 29.09 -38.73 -22.46
C ASP A 191 28.04 -39.69 -21.91
N ARG A 192 27.22 -40.28 -22.80
CA ARG A 192 26.24 -41.29 -22.43
C ARG A 192 26.90 -42.47 -21.73
N ALA A 193 27.95 -43.03 -22.32
CA ALA A 193 28.60 -44.23 -21.82
C ALA A 193 29.37 -43.98 -20.51
N ILE A 194 30.01 -42.82 -20.36
CA ILE A 194 30.65 -42.42 -19.10
C ILE A 194 29.60 -42.17 -18.01
N SER A 195 28.51 -41.46 -18.33
CA SER A 195 27.47 -41.10 -17.35
C SER A 195 26.69 -42.31 -16.85
N SER A 196 26.34 -43.25 -17.73
CA SER A 196 25.64 -44.49 -17.36
C SER A 196 26.51 -45.37 -16.46
N LEU A 197 27.82 -45.47 -16.73
CA LEU A 197 28.76 -46.26 -15.94
C LEU A 197 29.19 -45.57 -14.64
N GLY A 198 29.14 -44.24 -14.57
CA GLY A 198 29.34 -43.46 -13.35
C GLY A 198 28.10 -43.40 -12.43
N GLY A 199 26.94 -43.87 -12.89
CA GLY A 199 25.67 -43.86 -12.16
C GLY A 199 25.42 -45.08 -11.28
N ILE A 200 24.16 -45.24 -10.85
CA ILE A 200 23.72 -46.42 -10.08
C ILE A 200 23.61 -47.61 -11.04
N LEU A 201 24.47 -48.60 -10.85
CA LEU A 201 24.45 -49.83 -11.62
C LEU A 201 23.31 -50.76 -11.16
N PRO A 202 22.69 -51.54 -12.07
CA PRO A 202 21.75 -52.59 -11.70
C PRO A 202 22.36 -53.58 -10.71
N SER A 203 21.51 -54.21 -9.89
CA SER A 203 21.91 -55.37 -9.07
C SER A 203 23.11 -55.15 -8.13
N LYS A 204 23.36 -53.91 -7.71
CA LYS A 204 24.54 -53.52 -6.87
C LYS A 204 25.89 -53.84 -7.54
N GLY A 205 25.94 -53.82 -8.86
CA GLY A 205 27.20 -54.01 -9.60
C GLY A 205 28.23 -52.91 -9.33
N LYS A 206 29.48 -53.19 -9.68
CA LYS A 206 30.59 -52.23 -9.60
C LYS A 206 31.32 -52.12 -10.94
N VAL A 207 31.82 -50.93 -11.27
CA VAL A 207 32.75 -50.76 -12.39
C VAL A 207 34.14 -51.21 -11.94
N VAL A 208 34.72 -52.19 -12.65
CA VAL A 208 36.08 -52.71 -12.42
C VAL A 208 37.08 -51.98 -13.30
N SER A 209 36.73 -51.72 -14.56
CA SER A 209 37.58 -50.97 -15.49
C SER A 209 36.72 -50.17 -16.47
N LEU A 210 37.07 -48.90 -16.67
CA LEU A 210 36.43 -48.01 -17.62
C LEU A 210 37.50 -47.38 -18.50
N ASN A 211 37.56 -47.79 -19.76
CA ASN A 211 38.51 -47.25 -20.74
C ASN A 211 37.78 -46.91 -22.04
N ILE A 212 36.93 -45.89 -21.98
CA ILE A 212 36.24 -45.36 -23.14
C ILE A 212 37.07 -44.18 -23.66
N LEU A 213 37.44 -44.23 -24.93
CA LEU A 213 38.19 -43.19 -25.61
C LEU A 213 37.22 -42.24 -26.34
N PRO A 214 37.51 -40.93 -26.36
CA PRO A 214 36.71 -39.96 -27.08
C PRO A 214 36.81 -40.13 -28.61
N PRO A 215 35.90 -39.50 -29.38
CA PRO A 215 35.88 -39.63 -30.83
C PRO A 215 37.15 -39.07 -31.48
N MET A 216 37.48 -39.62 -32.66
CA MET A 216 38.50 -39.05 -33.55
C MET A 216 37.85 -38.13 -34.57
N LEU A 217 38.32 -36.89 -34.65
CA LEU A 217 37.75 -35.84 -35.51
C LEU A 217 38.72 -35.44 -36.62
N LYS A 218 38.18 -35.28 -37.83
CA LYS A 218 38.82 -34.62 -38.97
C LYS A 218 37.78 -33.74 -39.68
N PRO A 219 38.03 -32.44 -39.89
CA PRO A 219 39.23 -31.71 -39.47
C PRO A 219 39.27 -31.47 -37.95
N TYR A 220 40.48 -31.42 -37.40
CA TYR A 220 40.73 -31.15 -35.99
C TYR A 220 40.96 -29.65 -35.75
N ILE A 221 39.98 -28.98 -35.14
CA ILE A 221 39.93 -27.51 -35.06
C ILE A 221 40.24 -26.99 -33.65
N LEU A 222 41.07 -25.95 -33.59
CA LEU A 222 41.25 -25.07 -32.44
C LEU A 222 41.12 -23.60 -32.90
N SER A 223 40.25 -22.84 -32.26
CA SER A 223 40.06 -21.42 -32.54
C SER A 223 40.24 -20.59 -31.28
N ALA A 224 40.75 -19.38 -31.44
CA ALA A 224 40.82 -18.39 -30.36
C ALA A 224 40.40 -17.02 -30.87
N VAL A 225 39.67 -16.28 -30.04
CA VAL A 225 39.31 -14.88 -30.26
C VAL A 225 39.82 -14.08 -29.07
N LYS A 226 40.64 -13.07 -29.34
CA LYS A 226 41.19 -12.15 -28.35
C LYS A 226 40.42 -10.84 -28.37
N ASN A 227 39.78 -10.51 -27.25
CA ASN A 227 39.22 -9.19 -26.97
C ASN A 227 40.22 -8.37 -26.15
N THR A 228 39.82 -7.17 -25.71
CA THR A 228 40.69 -6.25 -24.95
C THR A 228 41.30 -6.93 -23.71
N ASP A 229 40.46 -7.53 -22.87
CA ASP A 229 40.88 -8.15 -21.60
C ASP A 229 40.39 -9.60 -21.46
N SER A 230 40.19 -10.30 -22.58
CA SER A 230 39.86 -11.73 -22.52
C SER A 230 40.31 -12.47 -23.77
N VAL A 231 40.57 -13.76 -23.61
CA VAL A 231 40.74 -14.70 -24.73
C VAL A 231 39.70 -15.79 -24.59
N SER A 232 38.86 -15.92 -25.61
CA SER A 232 37.96 -17.05 -25.75
C SER A 232 38.62 -18.09 -26.63
N ILE A 233 38.81 -19.30 -26.11
CA ILE A 233 39.37 -20.43 -26.85
C ILE A 233 38.29 -21.51 -26.99
N SER A 234 38.20 -22.12 -28.17
CA SER A 234 37.20 -23.15 -28.47
C SER A 234 37.78 -24.19 -29.41
N GLY A 235 37.31 -25.42 -29.34
CA GLY A 235 37.77 -26.52 -30.20
C GLY A 235 38.21 -27.73 -29.41
N TYR A 236 39.17 -28.48 -29.95
CA TYR A 236 39.50 -29.82 -29.46
C TYR A 236 40.87 -29.90 -28.79
N TYR A 237 40.99 -30.74 -27.76
CA TYR A 237 42.26 -31.09 -27.11
C TYR A 237 42.38 -32.62 -26.91
N PRO A 238 43.59 -33.19 -27.02
CA PRO A 238 43.77 -34.64 -26.94
C PRO A 238 43.93 -35.19 -25.52
N ASP A 239 44.43 -34.38 -24.59
CA ASP A 239 44.71 -34.78 -23.21
C ASP A 239 44.81 -33.56 -22.27
N ASP A 240 44.78 -33.80 -20.97
CA ASP A 240 44.76 -32.76 -19.93
C ASP A 240 46.06 -31.92 -19.92
N ALA A 241 47.19 -32.51 -20.31
CA ALA A 241 48.45 -31.79 -20.43
C ALA A 241 48.38 -30.73 -21.53
N THR A 242 47.85 -31.11 -22.70
CA THR A 242 47.61 -30.21 -23.83
C THR A 242 46.54 -29.18 -23.47
N ARG A 243 45.47 -29.57 -22.77
CA ARG A 243 44.46 -28.61 -22.29
C ARG A 243 45.07 -27.53 -21.41
N SER A 244 45.91 -27.92 -20.45
CA SER A 244 46.58 -27.01 -19.53
C SER A 244 47.53 -26.08 -20.29
N LEU A 245 48.32 -26.63 -21.22
CA LEU A 245 49.17 -25.85 -22.12
C LEU A 245 48.36 -24.81 -22.90
N LEU A 246 47.25 -25.20 -23.54
CA LEU A 246 46.39 -24.31 -24.33
C LEU A 246 45.82 -23.16 -23.48
N ILE A 247 45.40 -23.45 -22.26
CA ILE A 247 44.92 -22.43 -21.31
C ILE A 247 46.05 -21.47 -20.93
N ASP A 248 47.25 -21.97 -20.67
CA ASP A 248 48.37 -21.14 -20.24
C ASP A 248 48.92 -20.27 -21.37
N VAL A 249 49.02 -20.78 -22.60
CA VAL A 249 49.38 -19.95 -23.76
C VAL A 249 48.30 -18.92 -24.09
N ALA A 250 47.01 -19.24 -23.85
CA ALA A 250 45.92 -18.28 -23.98
C ALA A 250 45.96 -17.19 -22.90
N LYS A 251 46.25 -17.54 -21.63
CA LYS A 251 46.46 -16.56 -20.55
C LYS A 251 47.60 -15.61 -20.90
N ASN A 252 48.71 -16.15 -21.41
CA ASN A 252 49.88 -15.37 -21.79
C ASN A 252 49.64 -14.42 -22.99
N ALA A 253 48.54 -14.61 -23.74
CA ALA A 253 48.17 -13.75 -24.87
C ALA A 253 47.45 -12.46 -24.43
N VAL A 254 47.01 -12.35 -23.17
CA VAL A 254 46.45 -11.15 -22.53
C VAL A 254 47.26 -10.75 -21.29
N SER A 255 47.19 -9.48 -20.88
CA SER A 255 48.01 -8.95 -19.76
C SER A 255 47.34 -9.06 -18.39
N THR A 256 46.02 -8.89 -18.32
CA THR A 256 45.25 -8.85 -17.06
C THR A 256 43.88 -9.55 -17.15
N GLY A 257 43.66 -10.29 -18.24
CA GLY A 257 42.35 -10.78 -18.66
C GLY A 257 41.99 -12.21 -18.26
N THR A 258 40.71 -12.56 -18.43
CA THR A 258 40.20 -13.92 -18.20
C THR A 258 40.30 -14.78 -19.46
N VAL A 259 40.50 -16.09 -19.28
CA VAL A 259 40.45 -17.08 -20.36
C VAL A 259 39.14 -17.82 -20.28
N ASN A 260 38.32 -17.69 -21.32
CA ASN A 260 37.07 -18.44 -21.49
C ASN A 260 37.36 -19.64 -22.39
N ALA A 261 37.42 -20.85 -21.81
CA ALA A 261 37.79 -22.06 -22.54
C ALA A 261 36.57 -22.98 -22.76
N ASP A 262 36.08 -23.04 -24.01
CA ASP A 262 35.11 -24.02 -24.50
C ASP A 262 35.83 -25.14 -25.28
N LEU A 263 36.67 -25.87 -24.55
CA LEU A 263 37.49 -26.94 -25.09
C LEU A 263 36.86 -28.31 -24.84
N LYS A 264 36.84 -29.18 -25.85
CA LYS A 264 36.29 -30.54 -25.79
C LYS A 264 37.37 -31.59 -26.00
N ASN A 265 37.36 -32.65 -25.19
CA ASN A 265 38.35 -33.71 -25.28
C ASN A 265 38.07 -34.57 -26.51
N ALA A 266 38.94 -34.56 -27.52
CA ALA A 266 38.85 -35.41 -28.69
C ALA A 266 40.24 -35.74 -29.24
N HIS A 267 40.32 -36.84 -29.97
CA HIS A 267 41.53 -37.21 -30.70
C HIS A 267 41.41 -36.86 -32.18
N GLY A 268 42.52 -36.96 -32.91
CA GLY A 268 42.59 -36.61 -34.34
C GLY A 268 43.50 -35.42 -34.61
N GLN A 269 44.19 -34.92 -33.59
CA GLN A 269 45.19 -33.88 -33.73
C GLN A 269 46.32 -34.33 -34.66
N PRO A 270 46.84 -33.45 -35.52
CA PRO A 270 48.03 -33.76 -36.31
C PRO A 270 49.31 -33.76 -35.46
N ASP A 271 50.37 -34.36 -36.01
CA ASP A 271 51.69 -34.37 -35.38
C ASP A 271 52.17 -32.93 -35.11
N GLY A 272 52.62 -32.67 -33.88
CA GLY A 272 53.12 -31.36 -33.45
C GLY A 272 52.06 -30.25 -33.28
N PHE A 273 50.77 -30.61 -33.19
CA PHE A 273 49.66 -29.69 -32.91
C PHE A 273 49.93 -28.71 -31.75
N ALA A 274 50.47 -29.20 -30.63
CA ALA A 274 50.74 -28.38 -29.44
C ALA A 274 51.77 -27.27 -29.69
N ASP A 275 52.81 -27.57 -30.48
CA ASP A 275 53.84 -26.60 -30.86
C ASP A 275 53.27 -25.55 -31.81
N LEU A 276 52.45 -25.99 -32.77
CA LEU A 276 51.80 -25.12 -33.74
C LEU A 276 50.77 -24.18 -33.08
N ALA A 277 50.00 -24.70 -32.12
CA ALA A 277 49.09 -23.90 -31.29
C ALA A 277 49.85 -22.86 -30.46
N THR A 278 50.93 -23.27 -29.78
CA THR A 278 51.78 -22.36 -28.99
C THR A 278 52.37 -21.25 -29.83
N PHE A 279 52.88 -21.58 -31.02
CA PHE A 279 53.37 -20.61 -31.99
C PHE A 279 52.29 -19.61 -32.39
N THR A 280 51.07 -20.08 -32.65
CA THR A 280 49.96 -19.24 -33.12
C THR A 280 49.44 -18.32 -32.01
N PHE A 281 49.32 -18.79 -30.77
CA PHE A 281 48.99 -17.95 -29.61
C PHE A 281 50.05 -16.86 -29.36
N LYS A 282 51.34 -17.15 -29.59
CA LYS A 282 52.40 -16.15 -29.51
C LYS A 282 52.19 -15.03 -30.53
N GLN A 283 51.70 -15.33 -31.74
CA GLN A 283 51.36 -14.30 -32.71
C GLN A 283 50.10 -13.52 -32.28
N LEU A 284 49.07 -14.22 -31.79
CA LEU A 284 47.84 -13.59 -31.29
C LEU A 284 48.10 -12.57 -30.16
N LYS A 285 49.11 -12.83 -29.31
CA LYS A 285 49.56 -11.89 -28.27
C LYS A 285 49.91 -10.51 -28.83
N SER A 286 50.55 -10.47 -29.98
CA SER A 286 50.99 -9.25 -30.67
C SER A 286 49.89 -8.56 -31.48
N LEU A 287 48.67 -9.08 -31.44
CA LEU A 287 47.50 -8.55 -32.15
C LEU A 287 46.43 -8.05 -31.17
N LYS A 288 45.63 -7.08 -31.61
CA LYS A 288 44.40 -6.59 -30.96
C LYS A 288 43.20 -6.67 -31.90
N SER A 289 42.02 -6.83 -31.31
CA SER A 289 40.75 -6.65 -32.01
C SER A 289 40.43 -5.16 -32.13
N ASP A 290 39.82 -4.76 -33.24
CA ASP A 290 39.19 -3.45 -33.41
C ASP A 290 37.87 -3.57 -34.18
N ALA A 291 37.31 -2.43 -34.61
CA ALA A 291 36.03 -2.36 -35.31
C ALA A 291 36.04 -3.02 -36.71
N GLU A 292 37.20 -3.12 -37.38
CA GLU A 292 37.32 -3.68 -38.72
C GLU A 292 37.72 -5.15 -38.69
N VAL A 293 38.65 -5.52 -37.80
CA VAL A 293 39.21 -6.88 -37.75
C VAL A 293 39.35 -7.36 -36.31
N SER A 294 38.78 -8.53 -36.04
CA SER A 294 39.00 -9.24 -34.78
C SER A 294 40.37 -9.91 -34.77
N ALA A 295 41.10 -9.78 -33.66
CA ALA A 295 42.25 -10.61 -33.36
C ALA A 295 41.78 -12.02 -33.04
N LYS A 296 41.91 -12.93 -34.02
CA LYS A 296 41.50 -14.32 -33.89
C LYS A 296 42.41 -15.22 -34.70
N PHE A 297 42.45 -16.49 -34.34
CA PHE A 297 42.97 -17.52 -35.22
C PHE A 297 42.09 -18.77 -35.22
N THR A 298 42.21 -19.55 -36.28
CA THR A 298 41.75 -20.91 -36.41
C THR A 298 42.93 -21.77 -36.87
N LEU A 299 43.18 -22.85 -36.15
CA LEU A 299 44.08 -23.93 -36.51
C LEU A 299 43.21 -25.12 -36.90
N GLU A 300 43.16 -25.42 -38.19
CA GLU A 300 42.41 -26.54 -38.75
C GLU A 300 43.43 -27.58 -39.24
N ASP A 301 43.53 -28.71 -38.53
CA ASP A 301 44.65 -29.63 -38.68
C ASP A 301 46.00 -28.88 -38.60
N ASN A 302 46.76 -28.81 -39.71
CA ASN A 302 48.04 -28.10 -39.81
C ASN A 302 47.92 -26.71 -40.46
N GLU A 303 46.70 -26.24 -40.72
CA GLU A 303 46.45 -24.99 -41.43
C GLU A 303 46.10 -23.84 -40.46
N ILE A 304 46.90 -22.78 -40.49
CA ILE A 304 46.70 -21.57 -39.69
C ILE A 304 45.94 -20.52 -40.52
N SER A 305 44.83 -20.04 -39.97
CA SER A 305 44.17 -18.82 -40.38
C SER A 305 44.22 -17.81 -39.23
N ILE A 306 44.87 -16.66 -39.39
CA ILE A 306 45.01 -15.64 -38.34
C ILE A 306 44.65 -14.25 -38.88
N SER A 307 43.88 -13.50 -38.11
CA SER A 307 43.52 -12.12 -38.40
C SER A 307 43.72 -11.25 -37.17
N GLY A 308 43.95 -9.96 -37.37
CA GLY A 308 44.03 -8.99 -36.29
C GLY A 308 44.90 -7.80 -36.65
N ARG A 309 44.89 -6.78 -35.79
CA ARG A 309 45.76 -5.62 -35.97
C ARG A 309 46.95 -5.66 -35.04
N ALA A 310 48.15 -5.39 -35.57
CA ALA A 310 49.35 -5.30 -34.74
C ALA A 310 49.27 -4.15 -33.72
N LEU A 311 49.85 -4.31 -32.52
CA LEU A 311 49.85 -3.26 -31.49
C LEU A 311 50.71 -2.05 -31.90
N ASP A 312 51.85 -2.32 -32.56
CA ASP A 312 52.81 -1.31 -33.00
C ASP A 312 53.56 -1.75 -34.28
N ASP A 313 54.37 -0.84 -34.84
CA ASP A 313 55.09 -1.06 -36.10
C ASP A 313 56.16 -2.17 -35.97
N ALA A 314 56.72 -2.39 -34.78
CA ALA A 314 57.71 -3.45 -34.53
C ALA A 314 57.04 -4.82 -34.51
N GLN A 315 55.91 -4.92 -33.82
CA GLN A 315 55.09 -6.13 -33.74
C GLN A 315 54.47 -6.49 -35.09
N TYR A 316 54.06 -5.50 -35.89
CA TYR A 316 53.57 -5.73 -37.26
C TYR A 316 54.61 -6.45 -38.13
N LYS A 317 55.86 -5.98 -38.10
CA LYS A 317 56.98 -6.62 -38.81
C LYS A 317 57.30 -8.01 -38.24
N GLN A 318 57.26 -8.15 -36.91
CA GLN A 318 57.55 -9.41 -36.23
C GLN A 318 56.54 -10.50 -36.59
N VAL A 319 55.24 -10.22 -36.54
CA VAL A 319 54.19 -11.20 -36.83
C VAL A 319 54.24 -11.63 -38.30
N LYS A 320 54.41 -10.67 -39.23
CA LYS A 320 54.55 -11.01 -40.66
C LYS A 320 55.78 -11.87 -40.95
N ALA A 321 56.93 -11.54 -40.35
CA ALA A 321 58.15 -12.33 -40.50
C ALA A 321 58.01 -13.73 -39.90
N ALA A 322 57.34 -13.85 -38.75
CA ALA A 322 57.10 -15.14 -38.10
C ALA A 322 56.18 -16.05 -38.94
N LEU A 323 55.10 -15.51 -39.50
CA LEU A 323 54.14 -16.27 -40.32
C LEU A 323 54.70 -16.64 -41.71
N ALA A 324 55.64 -15.87 -42.25
CA ALA A 324 56.33 -16.17 -43.51
C ALA A 324 57.57 -17.08 -43.34
N GLY A 325 58.02 -17.29 -42.11
CA GLY A 325 59.20 -18.09 -41.78
C GLY A 325 58.92 -19.60 -41.73
N LYS A 326 59.88 -20.37 -41.21
CA LYS A 326 59.72 -21.81 -40.99
C LYS A 326 58.74 -22.05 -39.83
N LEU A 327 57.59 -22.65 -40.15
CA LEU A 327 56.55 -22.98 -39.17
C LEU A 327 56.88 -24.30 -38.43
N PRO A 328 56.47 -24.45 -37.16
CA PRO A 328 56.57 -25.73 -36.45
C PRO A 328 55.73 -26.82 -37.14
N ALA A 329 56.11 -28.08 -36.95
CA ALA A 329 55.23 -29.24 -37.21
C ALA A 329 54.61 -29.33 -38.62
N ASN A 330 55.33 -28.88 -39.66
CA ASN A 330 54.83 -28.81 -41.04
C ASN A 330 53.57 -27.93 -41.21
N GLY A 331 53.33 -26.99 -40.29
CA GLY A 331 52.22 -26.05 -40.36
C GLY A 331 52.26 -25.21 -41.64
N LYS A 332 51.08 -24.77 -42.08
CA LYS A 332 50.89 -23.97 -43.29
C LYS A 332 49.95 -22.81 -42.99
N VAL A 333 50.33 -21.59 -43.34
CA VAL A 333 49.43 -20.43 -43.23
C VAL A 333 48.55 -20.36 -44.48
N VAL A 334 47.24 -20.42 -44.30
CA VAL A 334 46.24 -20.35 -45.38
C VAL A 334 45.63 -18.95 -45.46
N LEU A 335 45.49 -18.26 -44.33
CA LEU A 335 45.01 -16.88 -44.27
C LEU A 335 45.79 -16.09 -43.20
N ALA A 336 46.30 -14.91 -43.58
CA ALA A 336 46.98 -13.99 -42.66
C ALA A 336 46.58 -12.53 -42.92
N GLU A 337 45.48 -12.10 -42.31
CA GLU A 337 44.96 -10.74 -42.40
C GLU A 337 45.52 -9.87 -41.26
N ILE A 338 46.82 -9.59 -41.32
CA ILE A 338 47.50 -8.75 -40.35
C ILE A 338 47.48 -7.31 -40.82
N LEU A 339 46.70 -6.46 -40.14
CA LEU A 339 46.64 -5.03 -40.41
C LEU A 339 47.75 -4.27 -39.66
N ALA A 340 48.30 -3.25 -40.31
CA ALA A 340 49.24 -2.32 -39.68
C ALA A 340 48.57 -1.59 -38.51
N PRO A 341 49.31 -1.19 -37.46
CA PRO A 341 48.75 -0.43 -36.35
C PRO A 341 48.09 0.83 -36.88
N ILE A 342 46.90 1.11 -36.36
CA ILE A 342 46.18 2.35 -36.64
C ILE A 342 47.03 3.50 -36.07
N LYS A 343 47.63 4.32 -36.93
CA LYS A 343 48.15 5.64 -36.53
C LYS A 343 46.96 6.62 -36.45
N VAL A 344 46.10 6.45 -35.44
CA VAL A 344 44.93 7.31 -35.23
C VAL A 344 44.70 7.49 -33.72
N SER A 345 44.57 8.75 -33.32
CA SER A 345 44.03 9.21 -32.04
C SER A 345 42.62 8.66 -31.81
N GLU A 346 42.36 8.04 -30.66
CA GLU A 346 41.07 7.43 -30.31
C GLU A 346 39.86 8.37 -30.50
N PRO A 347 38.66 7.84 -30.84
CA PRO A 347 37.44 8.63 -30.87
C PRO A 347 37.04 8.95 -29.43
N LYS A 348 37.40 10.13 -28.96
CA LYS A 348 36.86 10.71 -27.74
C LYS A 348 35.33 10.69 -27.81
N ILE A 349 34.65 10.09 -26.83
CA ILE A 349 33.19 10.21 -26.70
C ILE A 349 32.89 11.71 -26.61
N SER A 350 32.36 12.26 -27.70
CA SER A 350 31.98 13.65 -27.82
C SER A 350 30.58 13.70 -28.43
N PRO A 351 29.59 14.27 -27.73
CA PRO A 351 29.73 14.97 -26.46
C PRO A 351 29.76 14.03 -25.25
N TYR A 352 30.73 14.25 -24.36
CA TYR A 352 30.88 13.48 -23.11
C TYR A 352 29.86 13.98 -22.08
N SER A 353 28.96 13.14 -21.57
CA SER A 353 27.89 13.63 -20.70
C SER A 353 27.61 12.79 -19.47
N VAL A 354 27.28 13.48 -18.37
CA VAL A 354 26.74 12.91 -17.14
C VAL A 354 25.50 13.70 -16.74
N SER A 355 24.47 13.01 -16.27
CA SER A 355 23.23 13.62 -15.83
C SER A 355 22.71 12.99 -14.56
N ALA A 356 21.98 13.77 -13.78
CA ALA A 356 21.32 13.33 -12.56
C ALA A 356 19.90 13.86 -12.51
N PHE A 357 18.94 12.98 -12.25
CA PHE A 357 17.53 13.31 -12.05
C PHE A 357 17.12 13.03 -10.62
N LYS A 358 16.65 14.05 -9.91
CA LYS A 358 16.12 13.97 -8.55
C LYS A 358 14.59 13.97 -8.57
N SER A 359 13.99 12.88 -8.07
CA SER A 359 12.58 12.78 -7.74
C SER A 359 12.34 13.08 -6.26
N LYS A 360 11.12 12.80 -5.74
CA LYS A 360 10.85 12.89 -4.30
C LYS A 360 11.52 11.78 -3.48
N THR A 361 11.84 10.63 -4.10
CA THR A 361 12.26 9.40 -3.40
C THR A 361 13.58 8.83 -3.92
N SER A 362 14.07 9.30 -5.08
CA SER A 362 15.27 8.78 -5.71
C SER A 362 16.11 9.84 -6.42
N VAL A 363 17.39 9.53 -6.60
CA VAL A 363 18.29 10.21 -7.56
C VAL A 363 18.78 9.17 -8.56
N VAL A 364 18.56 9.42 -9.84
CA VAL A 364 18.99 8.54 -10.94
C VAL A 364 20.17 9.20 -11.66
N LEU A 365 21.30 8.50 -11.74
CA LEU A 365 22.49 8.91 -12.48
C LEU A 365 22.52 8.21 -13.84
N ASN A 366 22.80 8.95 -14.92
CA ASN A 366 22.94 8.38 -16.27
C ASN A 366 24.10 9.08 -17.01
N GLY A 367 24.78 8.37 -17.90
CA GLY A 367 25.86 8.90 -18.73
C GLY A 367 27.18 8.18 -18.52
N TYR A 368 28.29 8.89 -18.69
CA TYR A 368 29.63 8.31 -18.70
C TYR A 368 30.51 8.80 -17.55
N TYR A 369 31.46 7.96 -17.12
CA TYR A 369 32.52 8.29 -16.18
C TYR A 369 33.90 7.82 -16.69
N PRO A 370 34.99 8.57 -16.42
CA PRO A 370 36.31 8.30 -17.01
C PRO A 370 37.13 7.23 -16.27
N ASP A 371 36.90 7.09 -14.97
CA ASP A 371 37.62 6.19 -14.06
C ASP A 371 36.78 5.91 -12.80
N GLU A 372 37.12 4.84 -12.10
CA GLU A 372 36.37 4.37 -10.93
C GLU A 372 36.38 5.39 -9.77
N GLU A 373 37.47 6.13 -9.60
CA GLU A 373 37.55 7.21 -8.59
C GLU A 373 36.48 8.29 -8.86
N THR A 374 36.32 8.69 -10.12
CA THR A 374 35.31 9.65 -10.52
C THR A 374 33.90 9.10 -10.35
N HIS A 375 33.68 7.82 -10.65
CA HIS A 375 32.40 7.14 -10.42
C HIS A 375 31.97 7.22 -8.96
N GLU A 376 32.84 6.81 -8.03
CA GLU A 376 32.57 6.86 -6.60
C GLU A 376 32.22 8.27 -6.12
N ARG A 377 32.93 9.28 -6.63
CA ARG A 377 32.72 10.69 -6.28
C ARG A 377 31.36 11.20 -6.79
N LEU A 378 30.94 10.83 -7.99
CA LEU A 378 29.63 11.19 -8.56
C LEU A 378 28.49 10.53 -7.77
N VAL A 379 28.63 9.24 -7.44
CA VAL A 379 27.67 8.50 -6.61
C VAL A 379 27.61 9.09 -5.19
N ALA A 380 28.74 9.45 -4.60
CA ALA A 380 28.80 10.12 -3.30
C ALA A 380 28.11 11.50 -3.32
N ALA A 381 28.27 12.27 -4.40
CA ALA A 381 27.54 13.52 -4.58
C ALA A 381 26.02 13.30 -4.63
N ALA A 382 25.56 12.25 -5.32
CA ALA A 382 24.14 11.87 -5.36
C ALA A 382 23.61 11.45 -3.98
N LYS A 383 24.37 10.66 -3.21
CA LYS A 383 24.04 10.30 -1.82
C LYS A 383 23.91 11.52 -0.91
N LYS A 384 24.78 12.53 -1.06
CA LYS A 384 24.68 13.80 -0.31
C LYS A 384 23.42 14.60 -0.68
N VAL A 385 22.99 14.54 -1.94
CA VAL A 385 21.75 15.20 -2.40
C VAL A 385 20.50 14.57 -1.77
N MET A 386 20.51 13.26 -1.52
CA MET A 386 19.39 12.52 -0.93
C MET A 386 19.85 11.43 0.05
N PRO A 387 20.16 11.80 1.31
CA PRO A 387 20.75 10.85 2.28
C PRO A 387 19.85 9.67 2.67
N LYS A 388 18.52 9.82 2.54
CA LYS A 388 17.50 8.83 2.95
C LYS A 388 16.75 8.18 1.77
N GLY A 389 17.15 8.47 0.53
CA GLY A 389 16.43 8.00 -0.65
C GLY A 389 17.30 7.13 -1.55
N ASN A 390 16.67 6.53 -2.55
CA ASN A 390 17.30 5.51 -3.38
C ASN A 390 18.19 6.16 -4.44
N ILE A 391 19.44 5.69 -4.55
CA ILE A 391 20.35 6.08 -5.64
C ILE A 391 20.30 4.99 -6.69
N VAL A 392 19.85 5.33 -7.89
CA VAL A 392 19.87 4.44 -9.06
C VAL A 392 21.04 4.86 -9.92
N ASP A 393 22.01 3.96 -10.08
CA ASP A 393 23.25 4.23 -10.79
C ASP A 393 23.28 3.51 -12.13
N ASN A 394 23.09 4.28 -13.21
CA ASN A 394 23.16 3.81 -14.59
C ASN A 394 24.37 4.43 -15.33
N LEU A 395 25.43 4.77 -14.60
CA LEU A 395 26.66 5.29 -15.21
C LEU A 395 27.45 4.18 -15.90
N VAL A 396 28.13 4.50 -17.01
CA VAL A 396 28.94 3.56 -17.81
C VAL A 396 30.35 4.10 -18.01
N LEU A 397 31.37 3.25 -17.89
CA LEU A 397 32.77 3.63 -18.10
C LEU A 397 33.00 4.07 -19.56
N GLY A 398 33.65 5.21 -19.78
CA GLY A 398 33.96 5.71 -21.13
C GLY A 398 35.02 6.82 -21.17
N MET A 399 35.82 6.88 -22.24
CA MET A 399 36.93 7.84 -22.42
C MET A 399 36.54 9.04 -23.30
N GLY A 400 37.15 10.21 -23.07
CA GLY A 400 36.84 11.44 -23.79
C GLY A 400 36.41 12.61 -22.91
N SER A 401 36.41 12.45 -21.58
CA SER A 401 36.13 13.53 -20.65
C SER A 401 37.19 14.63 -20.74
N ILE A 402 36.78 15.86 -20.47
CA ILE A 402 37.72 16.96 -20.23
C ILE A 402 38.48 16.76 -18.90
N SER A 403 39.61 17.44 -18.73
CA SER A 403 40.29 17.51 -17.43
C SER A 403 39.35 18.11 -16.38
N ALA A 404 39.34 17.53 -15.17
CA ALA A 404 38.43 17.90 -14.07
C ALA A 404 36.92 17.72 -14.36
N PHE A 405 36.55 16.84 -15.29
CA PHE A 405 35.13 16.48 -15.52
C PHE A 405 34.46 15.92 -14.26
N GLY A 406 35.18 15.14 -13.45
CA GLY A 406 34.68 14.65 -12.16
C GLY A 406 34.29 15.78 -11.20
N ASP A 407 35.14 16.81 -11.06
CA ASP A 407 34.84 17.99 -10.23
C ASP A 407 33.63 18.75 -10.75
N LEU A 408 33.56 18.93 -12.07
CA LEU A 408 32.45 19.58 -12.75
C LEU A 408 31.13 18.82 -12.54
N GLY A 409 31.14 17.50 -12.72
CA GLY A 409 30.01 16.62 -12.48
C GLY A 409 29.55 16.66 -11.01
N VAL A 410 30.48 16.52 -10.05
CA VAL A 410 30.18 16.58 -8.61
C VAL A 410 29.56 17.92 -8.22
N LYS A 411 30.15 19.05 -8.67
CA LYS A 411 29.61 20.38 -8.36
C LYS A 411 28.23 20.59 -8.98
N THR A 412 28.00 20.05 -10.17
CA THR A 412 26.73 20.13 -10.89
C THR A 412 25.65 19.27 -10.21
N ILE A 413 25.93 18.00 -9.90
CA ILE A 413 25.03 17.10 -9.15
C ILE A 413 24.66 17.71 -7.80
N SER A 414 25.62 18.33 -7.11
CA SER A 414 25.39 18.98 -5.81
C SER A 414 24.37 20.13 -5.87
N GLN A 415 24.09 20.71 -7.05
CA GLN A 415 23.02 21.70 -7.20
C GLN A 415 21.64 21.12 -6.88
N LEU A 416 21.41 19.82 -7.12
CA LEU A 416 20.15 19.13 -6.83
C LEU A 416 19.76 19.15 -5.34
N SER A 417 20.68 19.42 -4.42
CA SER A 417 20.39 19.61 -2.99
C SER A 417 19.51 20.84 -2.69
N ARG A 418 19.41 21.77 -3.65
CA ARG A 418 18.59 22.99 -3.57
C ARG A 418 17.17 22.77 -4.11
N PHE A 419 16.94 21.69 -4.86
CA PHE A 419 15.65 21.41 -5.49
C PHE A 419 14.88 20.30 -4.76
N SER A 420 13.54 20.39 -4.75
CA SER A 420 12.66 19.29 -4.32
C SER A 420 12.62 18.19 -5.38
N THR A 421 12.53 18.58 -6.65
CA THR A 421 12.71 17.75 -7.84
C THR A 421 13.58 18.50 -8.83
N GLY A 422 14.45 17.83 -9.57
CA GLY A 422 15.33 18.53 -10.50
C GLY A 422 16.10 17.61 -11.44
N PHE A 423 16.70 18.20 -12.44
CA PHE A 423 17.54 17.57 -13.43
C PHE A 423 18.78 18.42 -13.61
N VAL A 424 19.94 17.78 -13.61
CA VAL A 424 21.17 18.43 -14.04
C VAL A 424 21.87 17.57 -15.07
N GLN A 425 22.57 18.21 -16.00
CA GLN A 425 23.38 17.54 -17.00
C GLN A 425 24.65 18.35 -17.23
N VAL A 426 25.77 17.66 -17.31
CA VAL A 426 27.00 18.17 -17.90
C VAL A 426 27.16 17.47 -19.23
N LYS A 427 27.39 18.23 -20.30
CA LYS A 427 27.63 17.78 -21.67
C LYS A 427 28.88 18.51 -22.17
N ASP A 428 30.02 17.85 -22.14
CA ASP A 428 31.37 18.41 -22.20
C ASP A 428 31.57 19.48 -21.12
N THR A 429 31.52 20.76 -21.50
CA THR A 429 31.55 21.91 -20.58
C THR A 429 30.18 22.58 -20.43
N SER A 430 29.18 22.19 -21.22
CA SER A 430 27.82 22.76 -21.17
C SER A 430 27.04 22.14 -20.01
N ILE A 431 26.51 23.00 -19.14
CA ILE A 431 25.72 22.59 -17.98
C ILE A 431 24.26 22.97 -18.19
N LYS A 432 23.36 22.03 -17.90
CA LYS A 432 21.92 22.28 -17.79
C LYS A 432 21.50 22.09 -16.34
N ILE A 433 20.71 23.02 -15.82
CA ILE A 433 20.16 22.97 -14.46
C ILE A 433 18.68 23.27 -14.54
N ARG A 434 17.86 22.28 -14.19
CA ARG A 434 16.40 22.42 -14.14
C ARG A 434 15.87 21.90 -12.83
N GLY A 435 14.81 22.48 -12.29
CA GLY A 435 14.17 21.94 -11.09
C GLY A 435 13.31 22.93 -10.35
N THR A 436 12.69 22.48 -9.27
CA THR A 436 11.84 23.30 -8.40
C THR A 436 12.55 23.52 -7.08
N ALA A 437 12.74 24.78 -6.68
CA ALA A 437 13.39 25.11 -5.41
C ALA A 437 12.64 24.49 -4.22
N LYS A 438 13.39 24.00 -3.22
CA LYS A 438 12.81 23.35 -2.02
C LYS A 438 12.08 24.30 -1.07
N SER A 439 12.34 25.61 -1.19
CA SER A 439 11.68 26.68 -0.43
C SER A 439 11.85 28.01 -1.16
N ALA A 440 11.08 29.02 -0.77
CA ALA A 440 11.19 30.38 -1.31
C ALA A 440 12.62 30.93 -1.20
N LYS A 441 13.19 30.90 0.02
CA LYS A 441 14.55 31.38 0.32
C LYS A 441 15.66 30.69 -0.48
N ILE A 442 15.43 29.46 -0.95
CA ILE A 442 16.44 28.70 -1.69
C ILE A 442 16.39 29.02 -3.19
N TYR A 443 15.31 29.62 -3.68
CA TYR A 443 15.19 29.98 -5.10
C TYR A 443 16.32 30.92 -5.53
N ASP A 444 16.53 32.04 -4.85
CA ASP A 444 17.58 33.01 -5.20
C ASP A 444 18.98 32.41 -5.01
N VAL A 445 19.16 31.58 -3.96
CA VAL A 445 20.40 30.84 -3.73
C VAL A 445 20.67 29.85 -4.87
N ALA A 446 19.65 29.22 -5.43
CA ALA A 446 19.79 28.30 -6.55
C ALA A 446 20.08 29.02 -7.87
N ILE A 447 19.44 30.17 -8.10
CA ILE A 447 19.74 31.04 -9.25
C ILE A 447 21.19 31.55 -9.17
N ALA A 448 21.60 32.09 -8.02
CA ALA A 448 22.97 32.56 -7.81
C ALA A 448 24.00 31.43 -7.92
N ALA A 449 23.69 30.23 -7.40
CA ALA A 449 24.57 29.07 -7.54
C ALA A 449 24.66 28.55 -8.98
N ALA A 450 23.59 28.66 -9.77
CA ALA A 450 23.61 28.36 -11.21
C ALA A 450 24.39 29.42 -12.01
N ALA A 451 24.42 30.68 -11.57
CA ALA A 451 25.22 31.74 -12.17
C ALA A 451 26.69 31.77 -11.69
N GLY A 452 27.04 30.98 -10.67
CA GLY A 452 28.38 30.93 -10.11
C GLY A 452 29.41 30.29 -11.03
N SER A 453 30.70 30.39 -10.66
CA SER A 453 31.78 29.74 -11.41
C SER A 453 31.71 28.22 -11.27
N PHE A 454 31.95 27.47 -12.36
CA PHE A 454 32.08 26.02 -12.34
C PHE A 454 33.52 25.58 -12.72
N PRO A 455 34.02 24.46 -12.19
CA PRO A 455 35.31 23.87 -12.59
C PRO A 455 35.41 23.63 -14.09
N ALA A 456 36.63 23.44 -14.60
CA ALA A 456 36.90 23.08 -15.99
C ALA A 456 36.25 24.00 -17.04
N ASN A 457 36.09 25.30 -16.73
CA ASN A 457 35.39 26.27 -17.58
C ASN A 457 33.94 25.88 -17.92
N GLY A 458 33.27 25.12 -17.04
CA GLY A 458 31.88 24.75 -17.21
C GLY A 458 30.98 25.97 -17.38
N LYS A 459 30.19 26.00 -18.47
CA LYS A 459 29.26 27.09 -18.80
C LYS A 459 27.85 26.60 -18.66
N VAL A 460 27.05 27.27 -17.83
CA VAL A 460 25.63 26.96 -17.74
C VAL A 460 24.91 27.52 -18.96
N THR A 461 24.47 26.62 -19.83
CA THR A 461 23.84 26.95 -21.12
C THR A 461 22.32 26.93 -21.06
N ASP A 462 21.75 26.31 -20.02
CA ASP A 462 20.29 26.21 -19.85
C ASP A 462 19.94 26.15 -18.35
N VAL A 463 19.21 27.15 -17.88
CA VAL A 463 18.74 27.25 -16.49
C VAL A 463 17.23 27.41 -16.48
N GLN A 464 16.53 26.43 -15.91
CA GLN A 464 15.08 26.48 -15.69
C GLN A 464 14.78 26.12 -14.24
N ILE A 465 14.88 27.12 -13.36
CA ILE A 465 14.56 26.97 -11.95
C ILE A 465 13.16 27.51 -11.69
N ASN A 466 12.28 26.65 -11.22
CA ASN A 466 10.92 27.00 -10.82
C ASN A 466 10.90 27.38 -9.33
N ARG A 467 10.09 28.39 -8.99
CA ARG A 467 9.83 28.74 -7.58
C ARG A 467 9.16 27.59 -6.84
N TYR A 468 9.41 27.53 -5.54
CA TYR A 468 8.72 26.62 -4.63
C TYR A 468 7.20 26.77 -4.77
N LYS A 469 6.47 25.65 -4.78
CA LYS A 469 5.00 25.64 -4.84
C LYS A 469 4.44 25.45 -3.44
N ALA A 470 3.94 26.52 -2.83
CA ALA A 470 3.32 26.47 -1.50
C ALA A 470 1.93 25.83 -1.56
N SER A 471 1.62 24.97 -0.58
CA SER A 471 0.28 24.43 -0.32
C SER A 471 0.18 24.09 1.17
N PRO A 472 -0.71 24.73 1.95
CA PRO A 472 -1.60 25.80 1.51
C PRO A 472 -0.84 27.09 1.12
N PHE A 473 -1.42 27.87 0.20
CA PHE A 473 -0.97 29.21 -0.12
C PHE A 473 -1.55 30.20 0.90
N LEU A 474 -0.67 30.76 1.73
CA LEU A 474 -1.04 31.52 2.93
C LEU A 474 -0.77 33.00 2.77
N PHE A 475 -1.69 33.84 3.24
CA PHE A 475 -1.44 35.25 3.47
C PHE A 475 -2.01 35.68 4.82
N SER A 476 -1.37 36.63 5.49
CA SER A 476 -1.86 37.18 6.74
C SER A 476 -1.51 38.65 6.90
N ALA A 477 -2.47 39.38 7.46
CA ALA A 477 -2.30 40.75 7.92
C ALA A 477 -2.63 40.79 9.42
N THR A 478 -1.72 41.28 10.24
CA THR A 478 -1.90 41.36 11.70
C THR A 478 -1.72 42.79 12.16
N LYS A 479 -2.70 43.34 12.86
CA LYS A 479 -2.61 44.68 13.47
C LYS A 479 -2.44 44.57 14.97
N LYS A 480 -1.38 45.20 15.47
CA LYS A 480 -1.05 45.31 16.89
C LYS A 480 -0.37 46.64 17.14
N ASP A 481 -0.79 47.35 18.19
CA ASP A 481 -0.19 48.63 18.62
C ASP A 481 -0.10 49.69 17.49
N GLY A 482 -1.11 49.72 16.62
CA GLY A 482 -1.17 50.62 15.46
C GLY A 482 -0.33 50.21 14.24
N SER A 483 0.52 49.20 14.36
CA SER A 483 1.33 48.66 13.27
C SER A 483 0.66 47.49 12.55
N VAL A 484 0.82 47.40 11.23
CA VAL A 484 0.35 46.24 10.42
C VAL A 484 1.54 45.40 9.98
N LYS A 485 1.54 44.12 10.34
CA LYS A 485 2.50 43.14 9.86
C LYS A 485 1.87 42.26 8.78
N LEU A 486 2.47 42.25 7.60
CA LEU A 486 2.13 41.34 6.51
C LEU A 486 3.07 40.13 6.56
N GLY A 487 2.52 38.94 6.31
CA GLY A 487 3.32 37.72 6.20
C GLY A 487 2.62 36.63 5.41
N GLY A 488 3.39 35.70 4.86
CA GLY A 488 2.88 34.64 4.00
C GLY A 488 3.49 34.69 2.60
N HIS A 489 2.66 34.52 1.59
CA HIS A 489 3.05 34.20 0.23
C HIS A 489 2.40 35.14 -0.78
N VAL A 490 3.14 35.43 -1.84
CA VAL A 490 2.70 36.21 -3.01
C VAL A 490 3.24 35.56 -4.28
N SER A 491 2.57 35.74 -5.42
CA SER A 491 2.94 35.02 -6.65
C SER A 491 4.07 35.68 -7.43
N ASN A 492 4.26 36.99 -7.25
CA ASN A 492 5.27 37.76 -7.96
C ASN A 492 5.63 39.05 -7.21
N ALA A 493 6.73 39.68 -7.61
CA ALA A 493 7.25 40.91 -7.00
C ALA A 493 6.32 42.13 -7.19
N LYS A 494 5.47 42.12 -8.24
CA LYS A 494 4.48 43.18 -8.47
C LYS A 494 3.41 43.13 -7.39
N ASP A 495 2.83 41.97 -7.13
CA ASP A 495 1.81 41.79 -6.10
C ASP A 495 2.36 42.08 -4.70
N GLU A 496 3.62 41.70 -4.43
CA GLU A 496 4.32 42.07 -3.20
C GLU A 496 4.37 43.60 -3.02
N THR A 497 4.86 44.30 -4.05
CA THR A 497 5.00 45.76 -4.01
C THR A 497 3.63 46.43 -3.88
N THR A 498 2.62 45.95 -4.60
CA THR A 498 1.25 46.47 -4.57
C THR A 498 0.60 46.29 -3.20
N ILE A 499 0.68 45.10 -2.59
CA ILE A 499 0.04 44.87 -1.28
C ILE A 499 0.73 45.64 -0.15
N ILE A 500 2.06 45.79 -0.22
CA ILE A 500 2.82 46.63 0.71
C ILE A 500 2.39 48.09 0.58
N ALA A 501 2.35 48.62 -0.65
CA ALA A 501 1.90 49.99 -0.90
C ALA A 501 0.45 50.22 -0.46
N TYR A 502 -0.45 49.25 -0.71
CA TYR A 502 -1.83 49.28 -0.24
C TYR A 502 -1.91 49.35 1.28
N ALA A 503 -1.15 48.50 2.00
CA ALA A 503 -1.10 48.52 3.46
C ALA A 503 -0.58 49.86 4.01
N HIS A 504 0.41 50.48 3.36
CA HIS A 504 0.87 51.83 3.69
C HIS A 504 -0.20 52.90 3.47
N GLY A 505 -0.93 52.83 2.35
CA GLY A 505 -2.04 53.76 2.07
C GLY A 505 -3.17 53.69 3.10
N GLN A 506 -3.48 52.48 3.59
CA GLN A 506 -4.53 52.25 4.59
C GLN A 506 -4.09 52.61 6.02
N ASN A 507 -2.80 52.51 6.35
CA ASN A 507 -2.26 52.76 7.69
C ASN A 507 -1.31 53.98 7.73
N LYS A 508 -1.82 55.17 7.40
CA LYS A 508 -1.00 56.40 7.25
C LYS A 508 -0.20 56.83 8.48
N LYS A 509 -0.58 56.40 9.69
CA LYS A 509 0.05 56.80 10.96
C LYS A 509 0.87 55.70 11.65
N GLY A 510 0.84 54.46 11.15
CA GLY A 510 1.50 53.31 11.77
C GLY A 510 2.71 52.81 10.96
N SER A 511 3.60 52.06 11.60
CA SER A 511 4.68 51.36 10.89
C SER A 511 4.15 50.05 10.30
N ASN A 512 4.48 49.77 9.05
CA ASN A 512 4.17 48.49 8.42
C ASN A 512 5.45 47.68 8.25
N ARG A 513 5.36 46.37 8.51
CA ARG A 513 6.46 45.43 8.26
C ARG A 513 5.94 44.31 7.38
N ALA A 514 6.66 43.99 6.31
CA ALA A 514 6.33 42.88 5.43
C ALA A 514 7.40 41.80 5.53
N SER A 515 6.95 40.55 5.58
CA SER A 515 7.79 39.34 5.48
C SER A 515 7.06 38.38 4.56
N LEU A 516 7.03 38.72 3.27
CA LEU A 516 6.35 37.96 2.23
C LEU A 516 7.38 37.15 1.43
N ASP A 517 7.02 35.93 1.09
CA ASP A 517 7.83 35.06 0.25
C ASP A 517 7.19 34.95 -1.14
N ILE A 518 7.97 35.18 -2.20
CA ILE A 518 7.49 34.99 -3.57
C ILE A 518 7.54 33.51 -3.94
N VAL A 519 6.38 32.88 -4.15
CA VAL A 519 6.23 31.43 -4.39
C VAL A 519 5.15 31.14 -5.43
N ASN A 520 5.19 29.94 -6.02
CA ASN A 520 4.10 29.41 -6.83
C ASN A 520 3.02 28.77 -5.93
N GLY A 521 1.87 28.43 -6.49
CA GLY A 521 0.81 27.70 -5.79
C GLY A 521 -0.44 28.52 -5.50
N GLU A 522 -0.54 29.75 -6.02
CA GLU A 522 -1.76 30.54 -5.98
C GLU A 522 -2.95 29.76 -6.57
N PRO A 523 -4.11 29.70 -5.87
CA PRO A 523 -5.30 29.06 -6.38
C PRO A 523 -5.83 29.75 -7.64
N ASN A 524 -5.99 29.00 -8.73
CA ASN A 524 -6.42 29.53 -10.03
C ASN A 524 -7.82 30.15 -10.03
N ASN A 525 -8.67 29.79 -9.07
CA ASN A 525 -10.07 30.20 -8.97
C ASN A 525 -10.31 31.32 -7.94
N VAL A 526 -9.23 31.90 -7.39
CA VAL A 526 -9.30 32.99 -6.40
C VAL A 526 -8.57 34.19 -6.97
N ASN A 527 -9.18 35.38 -6.91
CA ASN A 527 -8.46 36.62 -7.21
C ASN A 527 -7.61 37.00 -6.01
N TRP A 528 -6.40 36.43 -5.95
CA TRP A 528 -5.58 36.51 -4.75
C TRP A 528 -5.14 37.94 -4.40
N PRO A 529 -4.64 38.74 -5.36
CA PRO A 529 -4.31 40.14 -5.12
C PRO A 529 -5.46 40.91 -4.48
N LYS A 530 -6.69 40.73 -4.98
CA LYS A 530 -7.84 41.45 -4.45
C LYS A 530 -8.26 40.96 -3.06
N ALA A 531 -8.24 39.65 -2.82
CA ALA A 531 -8.55 39.11 -1.50
C ALA A 531 -7.50 39.53 -0.44
N MET A 532 -6.22 39.67 -0.80
CA MET A 532 -5.20 40.24 0.09
C MET A 532 -5.53 41.69 0.47
N GLU A 533 -5.94 42.53 -0.49
CA GLU A 533 -6.37 43.90 -0.21
C GLU A 533 -7.56 43.93 0.77
N VAL A 534 -8.57 43.06 0.55
CA VAL A 534 -9.73 42.94 1.45
C VAL A 534 -9.29 42.54 2.86
N ALA A 535 -8.35 41.60 2.99
CA ALA A 535 -7.80 41.20 4.28
C ALA A 535 -7.08 42.34 5.00
N VAL A 536 -6.26 43.11 4.28
CA VAL A 536 -5.57 44.30 4.82
C VAL A 536 -6.56 45.40 5.21
N PHE A 537 -7.57 45.65 4.38
CA PHE A 537 -8.62 46.62 4.67
C PHE A 537 -9.38 46.25 5.95
N GLY A 538 -9.82 44.99 6.08
CA GLY A 538 -10.57 44.51 7.24
C GLY A 538 -9.78 44.65 8.54
N VAL A 539 -8.49 44.28 8.52
CA VAL A 539 -7.61 44.42 9.69
C VAL A 539 -7.38 45.87 10.07
N ASN A 540 -7.36 46.79 9.11
CA ASN A 540 -7.24 48.21 9.39
C ASN A 540 -8.46 48.82 10.09
N GLN A 541 -9.63 48.17 10.03
CA GLN A 541 -10.82 48.54 10.81
C GLN A 541 -10.73 48.17 12.29
N LEU A 542 -9.70 47.40 12.68
CA LEU A 542 -9.55 46.88 14.03
C LEU A 542 -8.53 47.71 14.85
N VAL A 543 -8.66 47.71 16.18
CA VAL A 543 -7.64 48.19 17.11
C VAL A 543 -6.50 47.18 17.19
N THR A 544 -6.88 45.91 17.40
CA THR A 544 -6.01 44.74 17.37
C THR A 544 -6.75 43.62 16.66
N GLY A 545 -6.05 42.85 15.85
CA GLY A 545 -6.66 41.75 15.12
C GLY A 545 -5.78 41.13 14.05
N LYS A 546 -6.31 40.08 13.42
CA LYS A 546 -5.62 39.34 12.39
C LYS A 546 -6.62 38.87 11.33
N ALA A 547 -6.27 39.09 10.07
CA ALA A 547 -6.88 38.41 8.94
C ALA A 547 -5.91 37.38 8.36
N THR A 548 -6.44 36.22 8.00
CA THR A 548 -5.69 35.14 7.36
C THR A 548 -6.44 34.64 6.15
N LEU A 549 -5.66 34.29 5.14
CA LEU A 549 -6.06 33.69 3.90
C LEU A 549 -5.28 32.39 3.75
N SER A 550 -5.98 31.31 3.41
CA SER A 550 -5.40 29.98 3.22
C SER A 550 -6.14 29.26 2.11
N ASP A 551 -5.51 29.15 0.95
CA ASP A 551 -6.12 28.65 -0.29
C ASP A 551 -7.49 29.32 -0.56
N THR A 552 -8.60 28.63 -0.29
CA THR A 552 -9.97 29.12 -0.52
C THR A 552 -10.69 29.55 0.76
N SER A 553 -9.95 29.78 1.86
CA SER A 553 -10.51 30.15 3.16
C SER A 553 -10.01 31.51 3.65
N TYR A 554 -10.90 32.24 4.33
CA TYR A 554 -10.64 33.53 4.97
C TYR A 554 -11.10 33.51 6.41
N SER A 555 -10.31 34.12 7.29
CA SER A 555 -10.70 34.39 8.67
C SER A 555 -10.26 35.77 9.08
N ILE A 556 -11.10 36.49 9.83
CA ILE A 556 -10.76 37.75 10.48
C ILE A 556 -11.21 37.73 11.93
N THR A 557 -10.29 38.10 12.82
CA THR A 557 -10.49 38.11 14.27
C THR A 557 -9.99 39.42 14.87
N GLY A 558 -10.68 39.98 15.86
CA GLY A 558 -10.17 41.12 16.61
C GLY A 558 -11.25 42.05 17.17
N LYS A 559 -10.82 43.24 17.60
CA LYS A 559 -11.70 44.26 18.20
C LYS A 559 -11.80 45.46 17.27
N ALA A 560 -13.01 45.86 16.90
CA ALA A 560 -13.22 47.00 16.02
C ALA A 560 -12.88 48.34 16.70
N LEU A 561 -12.42 49.32 15.91
CA LEU A 561 -12.10 50.66 16.39
C LEU A 561 -13.34 51.48 16.76
N THR A 562 -14.36 51.40 15.90
CA THR A 562 -15.65 52.07 16.04
C THR A 562 -16.75 51.11 15.63
N ASP A 563 -18.02 51.48 15.87
CA ASP A 563 -19.16 50.71 15.39
C ASP A 563 -19.23 50.65 13.86
N ALA A 564 -18.95 51.76 13.18
CA ALA A 564 -18.82 51.79 11.72
C ALA A 564 -17.69 50.88 11.24
N SER A 565 -16.55 50.86 11.94
CA SER A 565 -15.43 49.96 11.63
C SER A 565 -15.79 48.48 11.87
N TYR A 566 -16.65 48.17 12.84
CA TYR A 566 -17.17 46.81 13.03
C TYR A 566 -17.94 46.35 11.79
N GLU A 567 -18.87 47.17 11.29
CA GLU A 567 -19.67 46.82 10.11
C GLU A 567 -18.79 46.66 8.87
N LEU A 568 -17.82 47.56 8.67
CA LEU A 568 -16.84 47.45 7.59
C LEU A 568 -15.99 46.18 7.69
N ALA A 569 -15.53 45.84 8.90
CA ALA A 569 -14.75 44.61 9.14
C ALA A 569 -15.57 43.35 8.88
N VAL A 570 -16.83 43.30 9.32
CA VAL A 570 -17.73 42.16 9.08
C VAL A 570 -18.06 42.02 7.59
N ASN A 571 -18.31 43.14 6.90
CA ASN A 571 -18.63 43.13 5.48
C ASN A 571 -17.47 42.64 4.59
N THR A 572 -16.22 42.72 5.05
CA THR A 572 -15.11 42.08 4.33
C THR A 572 -15.34 40.59 4.08
N GLY A 573 -16.02 39.89 5.00
CA GLY A 573 -16.40 38.49 4.83
C GLY A 573 -17.33 38.26 3.63
N LYS A 574 -18.21 39.22 3.31
CA LYS A 574 -19.06 39.15 2.10
C LYS A 574 -18.27 39.51 0.85
N THR A 575 -17.49 40.59 0.90
CA THR A 575 -16.67 41.05 -0.23
C THR A 575 -15.64 40.00 -0.65
N ILE A 576 -15.13 39.18 0.27
CA ILE A 576 -14.11 38.20 -0.09
C ILE A 576 -14.67 36.98 -0.83
N LEU A 577 -15.95 36.65 -0.63
CA LEU A 577 -16.64 35.57 -1.36
C LEU A 577 -16.70 35.87 -2.87
N SER A 578 -16.94 37.15 -3.24
CA SER A 578 -16.93 37.55 -4.66
C SER A 578 -15.54 37.49 -5.31
N ASN A 579 -14.49 37.21 -4.54
CA ASN A 579 -13.12 37.02 -5.02
C ASN A 579 -12.71 35.54 -5.09
N GLY A 580 -13.67 34.60 -5.01
CA GLY A 580 -13.42 33.15 -5.15
C GLY A 580 -13.15 32.39 -3.86
N ILE A 581 -13.15 33.07 -2.70
CA ILE A 581 -13.09 32.42 -1.39
C ILE A 581 -14.40 31.66 -1.11
N GLN A 582 -14.28 30.47 -0.52
CA GLN A 582 -15.40 29.55 -0.28
C GLN A 582 -15.78 29.47 1.20
N SER A 583 -14.81 29.60 2.10
CA SER A 583 -15.03 29.51 3.55
C SER A 583 -14.64 30.80 4.25
N VAL A 584 -15.53 31.33 5.09
CA VAL A 584 -15.36 32.62 5.77
C VAL A 584 -15.64 32.48 7.28
N ASN A 585 -14.71 32.92 8.11
CA ASN A 585 -14.85 32.95 9.57
C ASN A 585 -14.61 34.37 10.11
N VAL A 586 -15.67 35.03 10.57
CA VAL A 586 -15.60 36.41 11.09
C VAL A 586 -15.85 36.39 12.60
N LYS A 587 -14.84 36.75 13.38
CA LYS A 587 -14.90 36.86 14.85
C LYS A 587 -14.40 38.23 15.31
N VAL A 588 -15.16 39.27 14.94
CA VAL A 588 -14.88 40.65 15.31
C VAL A 588 -15.84 41.07 16.43
N SER A 589 -15.35 41.76 17.46
CA SER A 589 -16.18 42.33 18.52
C SER A 589 -16.35 43.84 18.34
N ARG A 590 -17.55 44.37 18.62
CA ARG A 590 -17.80 45.81 18.72
C ARG A 590 -16.95 46.44 19.83
N PRO A 591 -16.60 47.74 19.75
CA PRO A 591 -16.00 48.45 20.87
C PRO A 591 -16.99 48.57 22.03
N PRO A 592 -16.54 48.47 23.30
CA PRO A 592 -17.41 48.66 24.45
C PRO A 592 -17.83 50.12 24.57
N ILE A 593 -19.11 50.35 24.83
CA ILE A 593 -19.71 51.66 25.09
C ILE A 593 -19.70 51.87 26.60
N SER A 594 -19.16 53.00 27.06
CA SER A 594 -19.27 53.44 28.47
C SER A 594 -19.44 54.97 28.52
N PRO A 595 -20.40 55.50 29.29
CA PRO A 595 -21.38 54.76 30.08
C PRO A 595 -22.43 54.05 29.20
N TYR A 596 -22.80 52.83 29.55
CA TYR A 596 -23.79 52.03 28.84
C TYR A 596 -25.21 52.44 29.29
N LYS A 597 -25.89 53.24 28.48
CA LYS A 597 -27.20 53.83 28.83
C LYS A 597 -28.38 53.10 28.18
N TRP A 598 -29.44 52.89 28.94
CA TRP A 598 -30.75 52.40 28.48
C TRP A 598 -31.87 53.12 29.23
N GLN A 599 -32.94 53.44 28.52
CA GLN A 599 -34.05 54.23 29.05
C GLN A 599 -35.40 53.69 28.59
N TYR A 600 -36.34 53.68 29.52
CA TYR A 600 -37.76 53.44 29.31
C TYR A 600 -38.56 54.59 29.91
N SER A 601 -39.59 55.05 29.23
CA SER A 601 -40.58 55.98 29.79
C SER A 601 -41.97 55.72 29.23
N ARG A 602 -42.98 56.04 30.04
CA ARG A 602 -44.38 56.13 29.60
C ARG A 602 -44.97 57.47 30.00
N THR A 603 -45.93 57.98 29.23
CA THR A 603 -46.53 59.30 29.45
C THR A 603 -48.02 59.20 29.78
N GLY A 604 -48.39 59.73 30.93
CA GLY A 604 -49.74 59.81 31.50
C GLY A 604 -50.41 58.44 31.67
N GLU A 605 -51.73 58.46 31.60
CA GLU A 605 -52.59 57.27 31.49
C GLU A 605 -52.65 56.74 30.04
N SER A 606 -51.93 57.38 29.11
CA SER A 606 -51.90 56.95 27.72
C SER A 606 -51.07 55.68 27.57
N ARG A 607 -51.53 54.73 26.73
CA ARG A 607 -50.82 53.48 26.38
C ARG A 607 -49.64 53.73 25.44
N LYS A 608 -48.81 54.75 25.72
CA LYS A 608 -47.65 55.14 24.92
C LYS A 608 -46.38 54.94 25.73
N ALA A 609 -45.39 54.27 25.14
CA ALA A 609 -44.09 54.04 25.75
C ALA A 609 -42.96 54.36 24.76
N ALA A 610 -41.80 54.74 25.29
CA ALA A 610 -40.58 54.95 24.52
C ALA A 610 -39.42 54.13 25.10
N LEU A 611 -38.61 53.58 24.21
CA LEU A 611 -37.36 52.88 24.52
C LEU A 611 -36.20 53.54 23.79
N SER A 612 -35.13 53.90 24.50
CA SER A 612 -33.94 54.50 23.90
C SER A 612 -32.64 54.07 24.61
N GLY A 613 -31.50 54.28 23.94
CA GLY A 613 -30.18 53.87 24.44
C GLY A 613 -29.65 52.62 23.73
N HIS A 614 -28.99 51.73 24.46
CA HIS A 614 -28.29 50.57 23.91
C HIS A 614 -28.76 49.23 24.49
N VAL A 615 -28.72 48.19 23.66
CA VAL A 615 -28.91 46.79 24.04
C VAL A 615 -27.86 45.88 23.40
N PRO A 616 -27.46 44.77 24.05
CA PRO A 616 -26.45 43.85 23.53
C PRO A 616 -26.89 43.09 22.27
N SER A 617 -28.20 42.98 22.00
CA SER A 617 -28.72 42.23 20.87
C SER A 617 -30.12 42.70 20.47
N GLY A 618 -30.51 42.44 19.21
CA GLY A 618 -31.88 42.65 18.74
C GLY A 618 -32.91 41.78 19.48
N LYS A 619 -32.51 40.59 19.95
CA LYS A 619 -33.37 39.74 20.77
C LYS A 619 -33.81 40.45 22.05
N LEU A 620 -32.87 41.08 22.77
CA LEU A 620 -33.24 41.81 24.00
C LEU A 620 -34.09 43.06 23.69
N ALA A 621 -33.88 43.72 22.54
CA ALA A 621 -34.75 44.82 22.11
C ALA A 621 -36.21 44.34 21.99
N ASN A 622 -36.42 43.23 21.30
CA ASN A 622 -37.74 42.63 21.10
C ASN A 622 -38.34 42.10 22.41
N ASP A 623 -37.52 41.48 23.26
CA ASP A 623 -37.95 40.99 24.58
C ASP A 623 -38.45 42.17 25.46
N ASN A 624 -37.74 43.30 25.45
CA ASN A 624 -38.16 44.52 26.14
C ASN A 624 -39.47 45.09 25.59
N GLU A 625 -39.63 45.20 24.26
CA GLU A 625 -40.88 45.65 23.63
C GLU A 625 -42.06 44.76 24.01
N LYS A 626 -41.86 43.44 23.93
CA LYS A 626 -42.90 42.46 24.30
C LYS A 626 -43.30 42.61 25.76
N GLN A 627 -42.34 42.76 26.67
CA GLN A 627 -42.63 42.94 28.09
C GLN A 627 -43.42 44.23 28.35
N ILE A 628 -43.14 45.32 27.63
CA ILE A 628 -43.90 46.57 27.71
C ILE A 628 -45.32 46.39 27.17
N ALA A 629 -45.47 45.74 26.01
CA ALA A 629 -46.78 45.44 25.43
C ALA A 629 -47.61 44.55 26.36
N ASP A 630 -46.96 43.58 27.02
CA ASP A 630 -47.62 42.72 27.98
C ASP A 630 -48.09 43.50 29.22
N ALA A 631 -47.36 44.56 29.63
CA ALA A 631 -47.67 45.40 30.80
C ALA A 631 -48.71 46.49 30.54
N LEU A 632 -48.70 47.08 29.35
CA LEU A 632 -49.55 48.23 29.00
C LEU A 632 -50.78 47.85 28.14
N GLY A 633 -50.81 46.63 27.61
CA GLY A 633 -51.84 46.17 26.66
C GLY A 633 -51.28 46.04 25.24
N THR A 634 -51.83 45.10 24.44
CA THR A 634 -51.34 44.77 23.09
C THR A 634 -51.56 45.88 22.05
N ASP A 635 -52.41 46.86 22.35
CA ASP A 635 -52.67 48.07 21.56
C ASP A 635 -51.76 49.25 21.94
N ALA A 636 -50.84 49.05 22.89
CA ALA A 636 -49.89 50.10 23.30
C ALA A 636 -48.98 50.52 22.14
N LYS A 637 -48.81 51.82 21.95
CA LYS A 637 -47.89 52.40 20.95
C LYS A 637 -46.49 52.51 21.55
N ILE A 638 -45.58 51.67 21.11
CA ILE A 638 -44.19 51.61 21.58
C ILE A 638 -43.26 52.25 20.55
N TYR A 639 -42.58 53.33 20.93
CA TYR A 639 -41.57 54.00 20.12
C TYR A 639 -40.17 53.48 20.51
N ASN A 640 -39.63 52.53 19.75
CA ASN A 640 -38.32 51.95 20.01
C ASN A 640 -37.22 52.55 19.12
N VAL A 641 -36.23 53.17 19.76
CA VAL A 641 -35.02 53.72 19.12
C VAL A 641 -33.74 53.15 19.74
N LEU A 642 -33.81 51.93 20.30
CA LEU A 642 -32.66 51.22 20.84
C LEU A 642 -31.63 50.87 19.76
N LYS A 643 -30.36 51.05 20.08
CA LYS A 643 -29.23 50.68 19.23
C LYS A 643 -28.54 49.43 19.76
N ILE A 644 -28.06 48.57 18.87
CA ILE A 644 -27.24 47.43 19.28
C ILE A 644 -25.84 47.94 19.64
N GLY A 645 -25.36 47.64 20.85
CA GLY A 645 -24.06 48.08 21.32
C GLY A 645 -23.49 47.13 22.37
N SER A 646 -22.16 47.05 22.46
CA SER A 646 -21.45 46.23 23.45
C SER A 646 -20.99 47.06 24.65
N GLY A 647 -20.57 46.41 25.74
CA GLY A 647 -20.19 47.09 26.99
C GLY A 647 -21.25 47.05 28.09
N ASN A 648 -22.35 46.33 27.87
CA ASN A 648 -23.36 46.11 28.89
C ASN A 648 -22.77 45.36 30.11
N PRO A 649 -23.18 45.70 31.35
CA PRO A 649 -22.79 44.95 32.52
C PRO A 649 -23.37 43.52 32.51
N ARG A 650 -22.76 42.64 33.31
CA ARG A 650 -23.27 41.28 33.52
C ARG A 650 -24.61 41.36 34.28
N GLY A 651 -25.64 40.71 33.77
CA GLY A 651 -27.00 40.76 34.35
C GLY A 651 -27.90 41.85 33.76
N PHE A 652 -27.41 42.63 32.79
CA PHE A 652 -28.15 43.75 32.19
C PHE A 652 -29.56 43.41 31.69
N ALA A 653 -29.75 42.26 31.03
CA ALA A 653 -31.08 41.83 30.57
C ALA A 653 -32.09 41.61 31.73
N ALA A 654 -31.62 41.12 32.88
CA ALA A 654 -32.46 40.99 34.06
C ALA A 654 -32.78 42.37 34.66
N ALA A 655 -31.79 43.27 34.67
CA ALA A 655 -32.00 44.65 35.13
C ALA A 655 -33.00 45.42 34.25
N THR A 656 -32.97 45.28 32.92
CA THR A 656 -33.99 45.89 32.04
C THR A 656 -35.38 45.32 32.31
N SER A 657 -35.49 44.03 32.61
CA SER A 657 -36.77 43.42 32.95
C SER A 657 -37.35 43.97 34.27
N VAL A 658 -36.52 44.12 35.32
CA VAL A 658 -36.94 44.75 36.58
C VAL A 658 -37.33 46.21 36.36
N ALA A 659 -36.54 46.94 35.57
CA ALA A 659 -36.79 48.33 35.23
C ALA A 659 -38.14 48.52 34.52
N ILE A 660 -38.46 47.69 33.52
CA ILE A 660 -39.73 47.73 32.81
C ILE A 660 -40.88 47.40 33.77
N ASN A 661 -40.80 46.28 34.52
CA ASN A 661 -41.88 45.87 35.43
C ASN A 661 -42.22 46.96 36.46
N THR A 662 -41.19 47.55 37.08
CA THR A 662 -41.37 48.56 38.13
C THR A 662 -41.84 49.90 37.57
N ALA A 663 -41.30 50.37 36.44
CA ALA A 663 -41.74 51.63 35.84
C ALA A 663 -43.09 51.54 35.14
N SER A 664 -43.43 50.42 34.48
CA SER A 664 -44.76 50.23 33.87
C SER A 664 -45.88 50.27 34.92
N ARG A 665 -45.58 49.91 36.18
CA ARG A 665 -46.51 49.98 37.31
C ARG A 665 -46.85 51.42 37.76
N LEU A 666 -45.99 52.42 37.49
CA LEU A 666 -46.11 53.80 38.00
C LEU A 666 -46.59 54.80 36.94
N VAL A 667 -47.58 55.65 37.23
CA VAL A 667 -48.02 56.75 36.34
C VAL A 667 -46.84 57.65 36.00
N ASP A 668 -46.73 58.04 34.72
CA ASP A 668 -45.54 58.74 34.18
C ASP A 668 -44.21 58.03 34.52
N GLY A 669 -44.28 56.70 34.60
CA GLY A 669 -43.18 55.86 34.98
C GLY A 669 -42.02 55.93 34.01
N SER A 670 -40.82 56.10 34.53
CA SER A 670 -39.58 56.04 33.78
C SER A 670 -38.54 55.23 34.52
N ALA A 671 -37.70 54.53 33.75
CA ALA A 671 -36.55 53.83 34.26
C ALA A 671 -35.33 54.17 33.40
N THR A 672 -34.21 54.52 34.03
CA THR A 672 -32.94 54.76 33.37
C THR A 672 -31.89 53.86 33.99
N ILE A 673 -31.19 53.09 33.14
CA ILE A 673 -30.00 52.33 33.53
C ILE A 673 -28.79 53.04 32.95
N VAL A 674 -27.81 53.36 33.80
CA VAL A 674 -26.49 53.85 33.40
C VAL A 674 -25.46 52.90 33.99
N ASP A 675 -24.82 52.11 33.13
CA ASP A 675 -23.99 50.98 33.53
C ASP A 675 -24.75 50.07 34.52
N THR A 676 -24.42 50.11 35.82
CA THR A 676 -25.02 49.29 36.88
C THR A 676 -26.05 50.04 37.74
N ASP A 677 -26.21 51.36 37.57
CA ASP A 677 -27.19 52.15 38.33
C ASP A 677 -28.54 52.13 37.62
N LEU A 678 -29.58 51.59 38.28
CA LEU A 678 -30.98 51.73 37.87
C LEU A 678 -31.62 52.89 38.65
N PHE A 679 -32.21 53.85 37.96
CA PHE A 679 -33.06 54.89 38.55
C PHE A 679 -34.49 54.80 38.03
N VAL A 680 -35.47 54.62 38.93
CA VAL A 680 -36.90 54.55 38.59
C VAL A 680 -37.66 55.73 39.18
N LYS A 681 -38.46 56.42 38.36
CA LYS A 681 -39.28 57.56 38.78
C LYS A 681 -40.72 57.39 38.31
N GLY A 682 -41.68 57.88 39.09
CA GLY A 682 -43.09 57.94 38.70
C GLY A 682 -44.01 58.02 39.90
N GLU A 683 -45.32 58.05 39.64
CA GLU A 683 -46.34 58.13 40.69
C GLU A 683 -47.08 56.80 40.84
N ALA A 684 -47.04 56.21 42.03
CA ALA A 684 -47.84 55.02 42.33
C ALA A 684 -49.30 55.39 42.60
N LEU A 685 -50.23 54.55 42.14
CA LEU A 685 -51.67 54.79 42.32
C LEU A 685 -52.16 54.50 43.75
N THR A 686 -51.40 53.71 44.53
CA THR A 686 -51.69 53.41 45.94
C THR A 686 -50.41 53.44 46.79
N GLN A 687 -50.57 53.58 48.12
CA GLN A 687 -49.45 53.53 49.06
C GLN A 687 -48.74 52.16 49.03
N ASN A 688 -49.50 51.07 48.95
CA ASN A 688 -48.95 49.72 48.89
C ASN A 688 -48.19 49.50 47.58
N ALA A 689 -48.70 50.00 46.45
CA ALA A 689 -47.99 49.96 45.18
C ALA A 689 -46.64 50.68 45.26
N ALA A 690 -46.58 51.83 45.92
CA ALA A 690 -45.31 52.53 46.13
C ALA A 690 -44.32 51.70 46.97
N ILE A 691 -44.76 51.13 48.09
CA ILE A 691 -43.90 50.32 48.98
C ILE A 691 -43.39 49.07 48.25
N GLU A 692 -44.27 48.33 47.60
CA GLU A 692 -43.90 47.12 46.87
C GLU A 692 -42.96 47.40 45.71
N THR A 693 -43.19 48.50 44.97
CA THR A 693 -42.32 48.88 43.85
C THR A 693 -40.92 49.24 44.34
N ARG A 694 -40.79 50.01 45.43
CA ARG A 694 -39.48 50.31 46.05
C ARG A 694 -38.77 49.03 46.48
N ARG A 695 -39.48 48.15 47.19
CA ARG A 695 -38.94 46.86 47.65
C ARG A 695 -38.49 45.98 46.47
N GLN A 696 -39.20 46.00 45.35
CA GLN A 696 -38.83 45.25 44.14
C GLN A 696 -37.57 45.83 43.49
N ILE A 697 -37.43 47.15 43.45
CA ILE A 697 -36.20 47.80 42.95
C ILE A 697 -35.00 47.43 43.83
N GLU A 698 -35.16 47.34 45.15
CA GLU A 698 -34.08 47.01 46.08
C GLU A 698 -33.70 45.52 46.04
N ASN A 699 -34.68 44.61 45.97
CA ASN A 699 -34.45 43.18 46.21
C ASN A 699 -34.41 42.31 44.95
N SER A 700 -34.84 42.81 43.79
CA SER A 700 -34.94 42.00 42.57
C SER A 700 -33.84 42.28 41.54
N LEU A 701 -32.93 43.22 41.83
CA LEU A 701 -31.84 43.55 40.93
C LEU A 701 -30.76 42.45 40.90
N PRO A 702 -30.15 42.22 39.73
CA PRO A 702 -29.05 41.26 39.61
C PRO A 702 -27.80 41.75 40.37
N PRO A 703 -26.90 40.82 40.80
CA PRO A 703 -25.70 41.19 41.55
C PRO A 703 -24.86 42.28 40.87
N GLY A 704 -24.49 43.31 41.63
CA GLY A 704 -23.70 44.44 41.15
C GLY A 704 -24.52 45.63 40.64
N PHE A 705 -25.84 45.51 40.50
CA PHE A 705 -26.71 46.64 40.19
C PHE A 705 -27.19 47.36 41.45
N ILE A 706 -27.33 48.68 41.37
CA ILE A 706 -27.81 49.53 42.46
C ILE A 706 -29.12 50.18 42.02
N GLY A 707 -30.18 49.96 42.80
CA GLY A 707 -31.50 50.54 42.57
C GLY A 707 -31.68 51.84 43.33
N LYS A 708 -32.08 52.90 42.63
CA LYS A 708 -32.46 54.20 43.18
C LYS A 708 -33.86 54.55 42.67
N HIS A 709 -34.63 55.30 43.45
CA HIS A 709 -36.00 55.60 43.07
C HIS A 709 -36.50 56.98 43.54
N GLU A 710 -37.39 57.57 42.76
CA GLU A 710 -38.19 58.75 43.12
C GLU A 710 -39.67 58.42 42.89
N ILE A 711 -40.26 57.71 43.85
CA ILE A 711 -41.63 57.19 43.76
C ILE A 711 -42.52 57.90 44.77
N THR A 712 -43.44 58.71 44.26
CA THR A 712 -44.49 59.40 45.02
C THR A 712 -45.81 58.64 44.91
N VAL A 713 -46.81 59.00 45.73
CA VAL A 713 -48.16 58.45 45.63
C VAL A 713 -49.06 59.51 45.01
N ARG A 714 -49.72 59.15 43.91
CA ARG A 714 -50.66 60.03 43.22
C ARG A 714 -51.88 60.28 44.11
N LYS A 715 -52.36 61.51 44.15
CA LYS A 715 -53.63 61.84 44.81
C LYS A 715 -54.77 61.10 44.11
N ALA A 716 -55.57 60.35 44.86
CA ALA A 716 -56.68 59.57 44.31
C ALA A 716 -57.71 60.50 43.62
N PRO A 717 -58.19 60.15 42.41
CA PRO A 717 -59.26 60.89 41.75
C PRO A 717 -60.59 60.67 42.49
N GLU A 718 -61.47 61.67 42.44
CA GLU A 718 -62.84 61.55 42.94
C GLU A 718 -63.71 60.83 41.89
N ILE A 719 -64.25 59.65 42.23
CA ILE A 719 -65.02 58.82 41.30
C ILE A 719 -66.52 58.99 41.55
N LYS A 720 -67.24 59.48 40.55
CA LYS A 720 -68.70 59.69 40.61
C LYS A 720 -69.50 58.47 40.17
N ASP A 721 -68.99 57.69 39.21
CA ASP A 721 -69.64 56.48 38.69
C ASP A 721 -68.69 55.28 38.76
N CYS A 722 -68.85 54.49 39.81
CA CYS A 722 -68.04 53.31 40.04
C CYS A 722 -68.25 52.21 38.99
N SER A 723 -69.45 52.08 38.43
CA SER A 723 -69.72 51.05 37.41
C SER A 723 -68.96 51.35 36.13
N THR A 724 -68.98 52.60 35.69
CA THR A 724 -68.30 53.04 34.47
C THR A 724 -66.78 52.98 34.62
N GLU A 725 -66.22 53.47 35.73
CA GLU A 725 -64.77 53.48 35.92
C GLU A 725 -64.19 52.07 36.11
N ILE A 726 -64.87 51.19 36.86
CA ILE A 726 -64.44 49.79 36.97
C ILE A 726 -64.49 49.10 35.61
N SER A 727 -65.56 49.29 34.83
CA SER A 727 -65.70 48.69 33.50
C SER A 727 -64.60 49.16 32.53
N LYS A 728 -64.22 50.44 32.54
CA LYS A 728 -63.13 50.97 31.70
C LYS A 728 -61.78 50.28 31.96
N VAL A 729 -61.51 49.89 33.20
CA VAL A 729 -60.24 49.22 33.55
C VAL A 729 -60.20 47.78 33.03
N PHE A 730 -61.35 47.09 32.97
CA PHE A 730 -61.47 45.69 32.56
C PHE A 730 -61.68 45.46 31.07
N VAL A 731 -62.42 46.34 30.37
CA VAL A 731 -62.71 46.19 28.93
C VAL A 731 -61.43 46.14 28.09
N SER A 732 -60.33 46.68 28.61
CA SER A 732 -59.12 46.91 27.82
C SER A 732 -57.89 46.13 28.29
N ASN A 733 -57.97 45.27 29.32
CA ASN A 733 -56.83 44.50 29.85
C ASN A 733 -57.22 43.17 30.52
N SER A 734 -56.46 42.09 30.29
CA SER A 734 -56.61 40.81 31.01
C SER A 734 -55.56 40.63 32.11
N ILE A 735 -55.97 40.12 33.28
CA ILE A 735 -55.05 39.74 34.37
C ILE A 735 -54.36 38.43 33.97
N LYS A 736 -53.03 38.46 33.90
CA LYS A 736 -52.20 37.31 33.57
C LYS A 736 -51.73 36.60 34.84
N PHE A 737 -51.62 35.29 34.75
CA PHE A 737 -51.14 34.41 35.79
C PHE A 737 -49.96 33.59 35.28
N GLU A 738 -49.12 33.12 36.19
CA GLU A 738 -48.08 32.14 35.87
C GLU A 738 -48.71 30.85 35.30
N ILE A 739 -47.96 30.14 34.46
CA ILE A 739 -48.43 28.93 33.78
C ILE A 739 -48.90 27.91 34.82
N ALA A 740 -50.11 27.37 34.61
CA ALA A 740 -50.74 26.39 35.51
C ALA A 740 -50.80 26.85 36.99
N SER A 741 -50.84 28.16 37.24
CA SER A 741 -50.85 28.72 38.59
C SER A 741 -51.91 29.81 38.75
N ASP A 742 -52.30 30.03 40.00
CA ASP A 742 -53.09 31.15 40.49
C ASP A 742 -52.23 32.35 40.93
N LYS A 743 -50.91 32.22 40.86
CA LYS A 743 -49.97 33.30 41.10
C LYS A 743 -50.06 34.34 39.98
N ILE A 744 -50.42 35.56 40.34
CA ILE A 744 -50.50 36.70 39.43
C ILE A 744 -49.11 36.99 38.87
N ASN A 745 -49.02 37.13 37.55
CA ASN A 745 -47.78 37.51 36.88
C ASN A 745 -47.45 38.99 37.21
N ASP A 746 -46.18 39.29 37.44
CA ASP A 746 -45.75 40.63 37.85
C ASP A 746 -46.16 41.73 36.86
N VAL A 747 -46.28 41.39 35.58
CA VAL A 747 -46.72 42.30 34.51
C VAL A 747 -48.16 42.80 34.72
N SER A 748 -49.02 42.04 35.40
CA SER A 748 -50.40 42.44 35.70
C SER A 748 -50.56 43.27 36.97
N ARG A 749 -49.50 43.48 37.76
CA ARG A 749 -49.58 44.27 39.00
C ARG A 749 -50.00 45.72 38.76
N GLY A 750 -49.53 46.35 37.67
CA GLY A 750 -49.93 47.73 37.33
C GLY A 750 -51.43 47.87 37.07
N LEU A 751 -52.04 46.90 36.37
CA LEU A 751 -53.49 46.83 36.20
C LEU A 751 -54.20 46.68 37.55
N LEU A 752 -53.69 45.80 38.40
CA LEU A 752 -54.29 45.54 39.70
C LEU A 752 -54.16 46.71 40.67
N ASP A 753 -53.09 47.49 40.61
CA ASP A 753 -52.98 48.74 41.36
C ASP A 753 -53.98 49.78 40.87
N HIS A 754 -54.18 49.86 39.56
CA HIS A 754 -55.18 50.75 38.97
C HIS A 754 -56.57 50.35 39.44
N LEU A 755 -56.86 49.05 39.41
CA LEU A 755 -58.07 48.50 40.00
C LEU A 755 -58.13 48.87 41.46
N ALA A 756 -57.17 48.52 42.30
CA ALA A 756 -57.14 48.87 43.71
C ALA A 756 -57.39 50.37 43.99
N ALA A 757 -56.85 51.27 43.17
CA ALA A 757 -57.03 52.71 43.31
C ALA A 757 -58.45 53.17 42.98
N VAL A 758 -58.99 52.77 41.81
CA VAL A 758 -60.40 53.01 41.42
C VAL A 758 -61.33 52.41 42.46
N SER A 759 -60.97 51.20 42.84
CA SER A 759 -61.72 50.40 43.74
C SER A 759 -61.73 51.16 45.09
N LYS A 760 -60.63 51.68 45.65
CA LYS A 760 -60.65 52.35 46.97
C LYS A 760 -61.63 53.52 47.03
N ALA A 761 -61.79 54.25 45.92
CA ALA A 761 -62.81 55.29 45.79
C ALA A 761 -64.25 54.71 45.76
N CYS A 762 -64.41 53.46 45.32
CA CYS A 762 -65.65 52.71 45.17
C CYS A 762 -65.89 51.62 46.24
N ARG A 763 -65.23 51.68 47.40
CA ARG A 763 -65.13 50.60 48.41
C ARG A 763 -66.47 50.02 48.95
N TYR A 764 -67.59 50.68 48.71
CA TYR A 764 -68.92 50.26 49.16
C TYR A 764 -69.71 49.48 48.10
N SER A 765 -69.24 49.44 46.85
CA SER A 765 -69.86 48.66 45.78
C SER A 765 -69.63 47.17 45.99
N GLN A 766 -70.67 46.35 45.76
CA GLN A 766 -70.53 44.89 45.73
C GLN A 766 -69.96 44.46 44.37
N LEU A 767 -68.91 43.63 44.39
CA LEU A 767 -68.26 43.12 43.19
C LEU A 767 -68.30 41.59 43.15
N THR A 768 -68.53 41.05 41.95
CA THR A 768 -68.40 39.62 41.66
C THR A 768 -67.22 39.40 40.73
N ILE A 769 -66.26 38.58 41.15
CA ILE A 769 -65.04 38.24 40.41
C ILE A 769 -65.18 36.83 39.83
N GLU A 770 -65.24 36.72 38.52
CA GLU A 770 -65.41 35.47 37.80
C GLU A 770 -64.10 35.04 37.14
N GLY A 771 -63.64 33.81 37.42
CA GLY A 771 -62.48 33.21 36.79
C GLY A 771 -62.86 32.23 35.68
N HIS A 772 -62.07 32.23 34.61
CA HIS A 772 -62.23 31.34 33.47
C HIS A 772 -60.86 30.77 33.01
N THR A 773 -60.87 29.55 32.48
CA THR A 773 -59.72 28.90 31.84
C THR A 773 -59.99 28.65 30.35
N ASP A 774 -58.96 28.23 29.61
CA ASP A 774 -59.15 27.57 28.32
C ASP A 774 -59.51 26.09 28.53
N ALA A 775 -59.68 25.37 27.42
CA ALA A 775 -60.00 23.94 27.42
C ALA A 775 -58.77 23.03 27.63
N ASP A 776 -57.61 23.59 28.01
CA ASP A 776 -56.41 22.79 28.24
C ASP A 776 -56.39 22.30 29.70
N GLY A 777 -56.41 20.98 29.90
CA GLY A 777 -56.46 20.36 31.22
C GLY A 777 -57.76 19.62 31.48
N GLY A 778 -57.89 19.00 32.65
CA GLY A 778 -59.14 18.35 33.05
C GLY A 778 -60.16 19.37 33.53
N GLU A 779 -61.44 19.15 33.24
CA GLU A 779 -62.55 20.03 33.64
C GLU A 779 -62.53 20.39 35.13
N ALA A 780 -62.35 19.40 36.00
CA ALA A 780 -62.27 19.60 37.46
C ALA A 780 -61.07 20.47 37.87
N TYR A 781 -59.92 20.26 37.25
CA TYR A 781 -58.71 21.07 37.48
C TYR A 781 -58.92 22.51 36.99
N ASN A 782 -59.53 22.68 35.83
CA ASN A 782 -59.85 23.97 35.25
C ASN A 782 -60.85 24.76 36.11
N LEU A 783 -61.85 24.09 36.68
CA LEU A 783 -62.78 24.69 37.63
C LEU A 783 -62.05 25.18 38.90
N GLU A 784 -61.24 24.33 39.53
CA GLU A 784 -60.47 24.66 40.73
C GLU A 784 -59.49 25.84 40.47
N LEU A 785 -58.74 25.78 39.37
CA LEU A 785 -57.79 26.82 38.97
C LEU A 785 -58.48 28.16 38.72
N SER A 786 -59.64 28.15 38.07
CA SER A 786 -60.41 29.35 37.80
C SER A 786 -60.92 30.03 39.09
N GLU A 787 -61.37 29.23 40.06
CA GLU A 787 -61.84 29.72 41.36
C GLU A 787 -60.67 30.25 42.21
N ALA A 788 -59.54 29.52 42.23
CA ALA A 788 -58.32 29.94 42.91
C ALA A 788 -57.83 31.30 42.38
N ARG A 789 -57.80 31.49 41.05
CA ARG A 789 -57.45 32.78 40.43
C ARG A 789 -58.39 33.91 40.85
N ALA A 790 -59.70 33.67 40.88
CA ALA A 790 -60.68 34.66 41.35
C ALA A 790 -60.45 35.03 42.82
N LYS A 791 -60.18 34.04 43.69
CA LYS A 791 -59.81 34.24 45.11
C LYS A 791 -58.51 35.03 45.28
N THR A 792 -57.52 34.81 44.42
CA THR A 792 -56.26 35.56 44.45
C THR A 792 -56.48 37.03 44.10
N VAL A 793 -57.31 37.33 43.08
CA VAL A 793 -57.68 38.71 42.75
C VAL A 793 -58.49 39.36 43.88
N ARG A 794 -59.45 38.63 44.50
CA ARG A 794 -60.18 39.09 45.69
C ARG A 794 -59.25 39.47 46.83
N SER A 795 -58.30 38.60 47.15
CA SER A 795 -57.32 38.82 48.22
C SER A 795 -56.44 40.03 47.93
N TYR A 796 -56.04 40.20 46.67
CA TYR A 796 -55.27 41.37 46.23
C TYR A 796 -56.05 42.69 46.39
N LEU A 797 -57.31 42.73 45.97
CA LEU A 797 -58.15 43.93 46.13
C LEU A 797 -58.40 44.25 47.61
N ALA A 798 -58.69 43.23 48.43
CA ALA A 798 -58.88 43.38 49.87
C ALA A 798 -57.62 43.93 50.56
N PHE A 799 -56.45 43.39 50.22
CA PHE A 799 -55.16 43.87 50.72
C PHE A 799 -54.92 45.36 50.39
N ASN A 800 -55.47 45.85 49.28
CA ASN A 800 -55.38 47.25 48.89
C ASN A 800 -56.56 48.14 49.36
N GLY A 801 -57.36 47.65 50.31
CA GLY A 801 -58.36 48.46 51.02
C GLY A 801 -59.81 48.23 50.59
N TYR A 802 -60.10 47.15 49.86
CA TYR A 802 -61.48 46.70 49.67
C TYR A 802 -62.07 46.09 50.92
N LEU A 803 -63.35 46.36 51.14
CA LEU A 803 -64.12 45.61 52.13
C LEU A 803 -64.31 44.18 51.63
N LEU A 804 -63.66 43.22 52.28
CA LEU A 804 -63.68 41.81 51.91
C LEU A 804 -65.10 41.23 51.81
N GLY A 805 -66.04 41.76 52.61
CA GLY A 805 -67.46 41.38 52.58
C GLY A 805 -68.22 41.82 51.33
N ASN A 806 -67.68 42.77 50.56
CA ASN A 806 -68.26 43.24 49.31
C ASN A 806 -67.67 42.52 48.08
N LEU A 807 -66.78 41.54 48.27
CA LEU A 807 -66.13 40.80 47.19
C LEU A 807 -66.63 39.35 47.17
N GLN A 808 -67.31 38.98 46.10
CA GLN A 808 -67.72 37.61 45.79
C GLN A 808 -66.82 37.04 44.69
N THR A 809 -66.60 35.72 44.69
CA THR A 809 -65.78 35.02 43.69
C THR A 809 -66.53 33.82 43.14
N ALA A 810 -66.42 33.57 41.84
CA ALA A 810 -66.93 32.37 41.18
C ALA A 810 -65.89 31.84 40.18
N GLY A 811 -65.68 30.53 40.16
CA GLY A 811 -64.90 29.84 39.12
C GLY A 811 -65.83 29.15 38.14
N TYR A 812 -65.56 29.25 36.84
CA TYR A 812 -66.34 28.59 35.80
C TYR A 812 -65.53 27.58 34.96
N GLY A 813 -64.23 27.44 35.22
CA GLY A 813 -63.33 26.66 34.39
C GLY A 813 -63.45 27.04 32.91
N GLU A 814 -63.58 26.04 32.06
CA GLU A 814 -63.71 26.19 30.61
C GLU A 814 -65.17 26.32 30.13
N SER A 815 -66.16 26.26 31.02
CA SER A 815 -67.59 26.14 30.66
C SER A 815 -68.21 27.39 30.02
N LYS A 816 -67.52 28.54 30.06
CA LYS A 816 -67.97 29.82 29.47
C LYS A 816 -66.89 30.45 28.55
N PRO A 817 -66.56 29.84 27.39
CA PRO A 817 -65.58 30.38 26.45
C PRO A 817 -66.12 31.60 25.70
N ILE A 818 -65.26 32.57 25.39
CA ILE A 818 -65.57 33.77 24.59
C ILE A 818 -64.91 33.74 23.21
N ALA A 819 -64.02 32.78 22.97
CA ALA A 819 -63.39 32.51 21.69
C ALA A 819 -63.21 30.99 21.50
N PRO A 820 -63.03 30.50 20.27
CA PRO A 820 -62.68 29.10 20.01
C PRO A 820 -61.41 28.67 20.76
N ASN A 821 -61.40 27.46 21.34
CA ASN A 821 -60.26 26.88 22.06
C ASN A 821 -59.27 26.12 21.13
N ASP A 822 -59.41 26.27 19.82
CA ASP A 822 -58.58 25.59 18.81
C ASP A 822 -57.27 26.33 18.50
N THR A 823 -57.22 27.64 18.73
CA THR A 823 -56.06 28.50 18.47
C THR A 823 -55.45 29.03 19.76
N GLN A 824 -54.12 29.23 19.76
CA GLN A 824 -53.43 29.83 20.91
C GLN A 824 -53.97 31.22 21.25
N ALA A 825 -54.39 31.98 20.23
CA ALA A 825 -55.01 33.29 20.39
C ALA A 825 -56.39 33.19 21.07
N GLY A 826 -57.25 32.26 20.63
CA GLY A 826 -58.56 32.03 21.24
C GLY A 826 -58.48 31.50 22.68
N LYS A 827 -57.57 30.54 22.94
CA LYS A 827 -57.25 30.08 24.31
C LYS A 827 -56.80 31.24 25.22
N ALA A 828 -55.99 32.15 24.70
CA ALA A 828 -55.54 33.32 25.46
C ALA A 828 -56.69 34.29 25.84
N LEU A 829 -57.71 34.41 25.00
CA LEU A 829 -58.92 35.18 25.31
C LEU A 829 -59.78 34.49 26.38
N ASN A 830 -59.81 33.16 26.39
CA ASN A 830 -60.60 32.38 27.35
C ASN A 830 -60.02 32.39 28.77
N ARG A 831 -58.68 32.42 28.91
CA ARG A 831 -57.99 32.58 30.20
C ARG A 831 -58.11 34.03 30.72
N ARG A 832 -59.22 34.34 31.40
CA ARG A 832 -59.56 35.72 31.82
C ARG A 832 -60.17 35.78 33.22
N ILE A 833 -60.18 37.00 33.77
CA ILE A 833 -60.93 37.38 34.96
C ILE A 833 -61.93 38.45 34.56
N ASN A 834 -63.20 38.23 34.83
CA ASN A 834 -64.25 39.23 34.67
C ASN A 834 -64.62 39.77 36.05
N ILE A 835 -64.88 41.08 36.16
CA ILE A 835 -65.39 41.67 37.39
C ILE A 835 -66.65 42.45 37.08
N PHE A 836 -67.72 42.14 37.80
CA PHE A 836 -69.01 42.79 37.67
C PHE A 836 -69.30 43.60 38.93
N VAL A 837 -69.83 44.81 38.74
CA VAL A 837 -70.42 45.58 39.82
C VAL A 837 -71.86 45.10 39.98
N ASN A 838 -72.19 44.52 41.13
CA ASN A 838 -73.56 44.13 41.44
C ASN A 838 -74.39 45.41 41.58
N LYS A 839 -75.48 45.51 40.83
CA LYS A 839 -76.45 46.58 41.03
C LYS A 839 -77.16 46.28 42.36
N ASN A 840 -76.99 47.16 43.34
CA ASN A 840 -77.90 47.21 44.48
C ASN A 840 -79.20 47.88 44.05
#